data_AF-A0A537K883-F1
#
_entry.id   AF-A0A537K883-F1
#
_cell.length_a   1.000
_cell.length_b   1.000
_cell.length_c   1.000
_cell.angle_alpha   90.00
_cell.angle_beta   90.00
_cell.angle_gamma   90.00
#
_symmetry.space_group_name_H-M   'P 1'
#
loop_
_entity.id
_entity.type
_entity.pdbx_description
1 polymer ?
#
loop_
_entity_poly.entity_id
_entity_poly.type
_entity_poly.pdbx_seq_one_letter_code
_entity_poly.pdbx_strand_id
1 'polypeptide(L)'
;MIPVRPATVLPFLFQKVCYLFLLQVMVFGFFFASAQTNISGVVNSYYKVVEVIPAKACVRLNTVAGLARLQKTLLIQMKGASVITTNNSSFGDTTSLNNAGNYERAIICSINGDSVFMFHNFLNSYTVTDKVQLVKFAEYYSANVIDTIKASPWNNTNGTGGVIAISVSQDLTLNAPVYADSSGFRGGGYLLSNGTCFNVPFAATNYFYNASSTAPQNGSYKGESVYDFPLAQSGGRGAPANGGGGGNNHNNGGAGGANLAAGGKGGGNSSSAGCTTDLHADGGKALKNWNGTKLFFGGAGGAGHSNGTLTISNGGGNGGGLIFIEAETLIGNGYKISANGGAGGTAVSDGASGGGAAGSVVMDITSYSGSVTLQANGGKGGDEDDAGTTQRCYGAGGGGSGGVIYFTGSAPAVTISVTGGPAGLEYSRDPGCNATIPAAAGSNGTTISSYVIRQSTDSATYCLSIPLAVKLIYFKAARNESNIQLRWAVSNPEIAQEFVLEKNMANSWSPLYSALADSLKNNYSYTDDHPEQGINLYRLRVIEKNNVFFYSPVRQVNGNQKNDRFVLYPNPASEQVFITGNFSSLTEIKLFDLSGTIRWHKKIVNSNGSTAVDLSSFESGVYELQINNVIKRLVIRK
;
A
#
# COMPACT_ATOMS: atom_id res chain seq x y z
N MET A 1 -31.66 86.19 10.13
CA MET A 1 -32.11 85.42 11.30
C MET A 1 -31.35 84.11 11.34
N ILE A 2 -30.66 83.86 12.45
CA ILE A 2 -29.87 82.66 12.83
C ILE A 2 -30.84 81.64 13.47
N PRO A 3 -30.72 80.29 13.31
CA PRO A 3 -29.88 79.39 14.16
C PRO A 3 -29.18 78.20 13.44
N VAL A 4 -27.92 77.85 13.75
CA VAL A 4 -27.35 76.84 14.73
C VAL A 4 -27.39 75.35 14.27
N ARG A 5 -26.20 74.70 14.35
CA ARG A 5 -25.76 73.27 14.16
C ARG A 5 -26.62 72.22 14.94
N PRO A 6 -26.51 70.86 14.80
CA PRO A 6 -25.33 70.01 14.46
C PRO A 6 -25.51 68.62 13.74
N ALA A 7 -24.37 68.05 13.32
CA ALA A 7 -23.85 66.66 13.36
C ALA A 7 -24.69 65.37 13.14
N THR A 8 -23.96 64.36 12.60
CA THR A 8 -24.08 62.88 12.73
C THR A 8 -25.09 62.15 11.82
N VAL A 9 -24.89 60.92 11.29
CA VAL A 9 -23.80 59.91 11.28
C VAL A 9 -24.22 58.79 10.28
N LEU A 10 -23.25 58.15 9.61
CA LEU A 10 -23.24 56.84 8.91
C LEU A 10 -24.17 56.63 7.69
N PRO A 11 -23.64 56.01 6.60
CA PRO A 11 -23.61 54.55 6.61
C PRO A 11 -22.43 53.87 5.86
N PHE A 12 -22.29 52.57 6.11
CA PHE A 12 -21.51 51.60 5.33
C PHE A 12 -19.98 51.75 5.27
N LEU A 13 -19.24 51.25 6.28
CA LEU A 13 -18.02 50.45 6.03
C LEU A 13 -17.46 49.68 7.24
N PHE A 14 -18.28 49.25 8.20
CA PHE A 14 -17.79 48.50 9.38
C PHE A 14 -17.88 46.96 9.23
N GLN A 15 -17.60 46.43 8.03
CA GLN A 15 -17.61 44.97 7.80
C GLN A 15 -16.42 44.42 7.00
N LYS A 16 -15.43 45.25 6.63
CA LYS A 16 -14.25 44.79 5.85
C LYS A 16 -12.91 44.84 6.57
N VAL A 17 -12.83 45.39 7.78
CA VAL A 17 -11.53 45.63 8.45
C VAL A 17 -11.15 44.55 9.48
N CYS A 18 -12.09 43.71 9.94
CA CYS A 18 -11.74 42.51 10.73
C CYS A 18 -11.20 41.33 9.89
N TYR A 19 -11.36 41.36 8.56
CA TYR A 19 -10.91 40.26 7.69
C TYR A 19 -9.44 40.37 7.23
N LEU A 20 -8.81 41.54 7.34
CA LEU A 20 -7.42 41.70 6.89
C LEU A 20 -6.37 41.33 7.94
N PHE A 21 -6.67 41.47 9.24
CA PHE A 21 -5.71 41.13 10.31
C PHE A 21 -5.68 39.64 10.65
N LEU A 22 -6.77 38.91 10.40
CA LEU A 22 -6.82 37.45 10.49
C LEU A 22 -6.13 36.74 9.31
N LEU A 23 -5.84 37.47 8.22
CA LEU A 23 -5.17 36.93 7.04
C LEU A 23 -3.62 37.03 7.11
N GLN A 24 -3.08 37.91 7.97
CA GLN A 24 -1.63 38.15 8.06
C GLN A 24 -0.89 37.28 9.07
N VAL A 25 -1.61 36.55 9.95
CA VAL A 25 -1.01 35.46 10.76
C VAL A 25 -0.98 34.13 9.98
N MET A 26 -1.59 34.06 8.79
CA MET A 26 -1.64 32.85 7.95
C MET A 26 -0.50 32.72 6.91
N VAL A 27 0.48 33.63 6.86
CA VAL A 27 1.47 33.66 5.75
C VAL A 27 2.91 33.35 6.20
N PHE A 28 3.18 33.16 7.49
CA PHE A 28 4.45 32.59 7.97
C PHE A 28 4.32 31.07 8.20
N GLY A 29 4.31 30.30 7.11
CA GLY A 29 4.21 28.84 7.23
C GLY A 29 4.00 28.08 5.92
N PHE A 30 4.69 28.43 4.84
CA PHE A 30 4.77 27.54 3.67
C PHE A 30 6.22 27.15 3.42
N PHE A 31 6.75 26.32 4.33
CA PHE A 31 7.71 25.30 3.89
C PHE A 31 6.97 24.42 2.89
N PHE A 32 7.44 24.35 1.64
CA PHE A 32 6.97 23.35 0.70
C PHE A 32 7.36 21.97 1.23
N ALA A 33 6.49 21.38 2.05
CA ALA A 33 6.50 19.95 2.27
C ALA A 33 6.29 19.29 0.90
N SER A 34 7.16 18.35 0.52
CA SER A 34 6.84 17.43 -0.58
C SER A 34 5.49 16.81 -0.28
N ALA A 35 4.46 17.15 -1.06
CA ALA A 35 3.13 16.62 -0.83
C ALA A 35 3.19 15.09 -0.96
N GLN A 36 2.84 14.38 0.11
CA GLN A 36 2.76 12.93 0.12
C GLN A 36 1.72 12.45 -0.91
N THR A 37 1.99 11.33 -1.60
CA THR A 37 1.07 10.78 -2.60
C THR A 37 -0.10 10.08 -1.89
N ASN A 38 -1.33 10.53 -2.11
CA ASN A 38 -2.50 9.87 -1.56
C ASN A 38 -2.78 8.55 -2.28
N ILE A 39 -3.01 7.47 -1.52
CA ILE A 39 -3.24 6.11 -2.02
C ILE A 39 -4.42 5.45 -1.29
N SER A 40 -5.13 4.56 -2.00
CA SER A 40 -6.30 3.82 -1.51
C SER A 40 -6.67 2.68 -2.45
N GLY A 41 -7.54 1.76 -2.02
CA GLY A 41 -8.10 0.71 -2.86
C GLY A 41 -7.08 -0.38 -3.23
N VAL A 42 -7.21 -0.95 -4.44
CA VAL A 42 -6.26 -1.95 -4.94
C VAL A 42 -5.09 -1.22 -5.60
N VAL A 43 -3.91 -1.28 -4.98
CA VAL A 43 -2.71 -0.57 -5.45
C VAL A 43 -1.79 -1.43 -6.32
N ASN A 44 -1.99 -2.75 -6.34
CA ASN A 44 -1.15 -3.69 -7.07
C ASN A 44 -1.79 -4.16 -8.38
N SER A 45 -0.93 -4.47 -9.36
CA SER A 45 -1.28 -5.23 -10.56
C SER A 45 -0.69 -6.63 -10.49
N TYR A 46 -1.47 -7.64 -10.90
CA TYR A 46 -1.11 -9.05 -10.81
C TYR A 46 -1.03 -9.67 -12.20
N TYR A 47 0.01 -10.47 -12.44
CA TYR A 47 0.27 -11.07 -13.74
C TYR A 47 0.45 -12.58 -13.57
N LYS A 48 -0.27 -13.36 -14.38
CA LYS A 48 -0.10 -14.80 -14.45
C LYS A 48 1.19 -15.08 -15.20
N VAL A 49 2.11 -15.79 -14.55
CA VAL A 49 3.31 -16.28 -15.21
C VAL A 49 2.93 -17.49 -16.07
N VAL A 50 3.32 -17.51 -17.33
CA VAL A 50 3.07 -18.62 -18.26
C VAL A 50 4.32 -19.46 -18.52
N GLU A 51 5.51 -18.89 -18.30
CA GLU A 51 6.78 -19.58 -18.41
C GLU A 51 7.83 -18.89 -17.52
N VAL A 52 8.74 -19.67 -16.94
CA VAL A 52 9.94 -19.15 -16.26
C VAL A 52 11.15 -19.70 -17.00
N ILE A 53 12.07 -18.82 -17.40
CA ILE A 53 13.28 -19.13 -18.18
C ILE A 53 14.50 -18.68 -17.36
N PRO A 54 14.99 -19.52 -16.43
CA PRO A 54 16.07 -19.13 -15.51
C PRO A 54 17.36 -18.71 -16.20
N ALA A 55 17.73 -19.38 -17.29
CA ALA A 55 18.95 -19.08 -18.07
C ALA A 55 18.99 -17.66 -18.64
N LYS A 56 17.86 -16.95 -18.67
CA LYS A 56 17.74 -15.56 -19.13
C LYS A 56 17.24 -14.61 -18.06
N ALA A 57 17.06 -15.08 -16.81
CA ALA A 57 16.36 -14.36 -15.75
C ALA A 57 15.02 -13.77 -16.23
N CYS A 58 14.25 -14.57 -16.97
CA CYS A 58 13.08 -14.10 -17.69
C CYS A 58 11.83 -14.85 -17.24
N VAL A 59 10.72 -14.13 -17.15
CA VAL A 59 9.37 -14.71 -17.07
C VAL A 59 8.56 -14.27 -18.28
N ARG A 60 7.73 -15.16 -18.81
CA ARG A 60 6.68 -14.77 -19.76
C ARG A 60 5.36 -14.61 -19.03
N LEU A 61 4.61 -13.59 -19.40
CA LEU A 61 3.35 -13.23 -18.73
C LEU A 61 2.17 -13.32 -19.69
N ASN A 62 0.97 -13.49 -19.14
CA ASN A 62 -0.27 -13.41 -19.93
C ASN A 62 -0.54 -12.00 -20.50
N THR A 63 0.03 -10.97 -19.87
CA THR A 63 0.02 -9.57 -20.31
C THR A 63 1.18 -8.84 -19.64
N VAL A 64 1.66 -7.76 -20.26
CA VAL A 64 2.69 -6.86 -19.69
C VAL A 64 2.16 -5.45 -19.47
N ALA A 65 0.85 -5.23 -19.65
CA ALA A 65 0.24 -3.91 -19.53
C ALA A 65 0.52 -3.29 -18.15
N GLY A 66 1.00 -2.04 -18.13
CA GLY A 66 1.34 -1.32 -16.90
C GLY A 66 2.70 -1.68 -16.28
N LEU A 67 3.43 -2.65 -16.84
CA LEU A 67 4.83 -2.90 -16.48
C LEU A 67 5.76 -1.96 -17.24
N ALA A 68 6.88 -1.61 -16.62
CA ALA A 68 7.95 -0.82 -17.21
C ALA A 68 9.30 -1.24 -16.64
N ARG A 69 10.36 -0.82 -17.33
CA ARG A 69 11.74 -0.99 -16.87
C ARG A 69 11.97 -0.29 -15.52
N LEU A 70 12.90 -0.82 -14.73
CA LEU A 70 13.28 -0.43 -13.36
C LEU A 70 12.19 -0.62 -12.30
N GLN A 71 11.04 -1.21 -12.64
CA GLN A 71 10.00 -1.45 -11.66
C GLN A 71 10.33 -2.64 -10.77
N LYS A 72 10.00 -2.49 -9.48
CA LYS A 72 10.10 -3.54 -8.48
C LYS A 72 8.89 -4.49 -8.57
N THR A 73 9.17 -5.78 -8.44
CA THR A 73 8.20 -6.85 -8.57
C THR A 73 8.45 -7.92 -7.52
N LEU A 74 7.39 -8.64 -7.15
CA LEU A 74 7.44 -9.86 -6.35
C LEU A 74 7.08 -11.03 -7.28
N LEU A 75 8.00 -11.95 -7.50
CA LEU A 75 7.71 -13.24 -8.11
C LEU A 75 7.40 -14.23 -6.99
N ILE A 76 6.25 -14.89 -7.01
CA ILE A 76 5.82 -15.80 -5.94
C ILE A 76 4.99 -16.97 -6.48
N GLN A 77 5.23 -18.17 -5.94
CA GLN A 77 4.45 -19.37 -6.20
C GLN A 77 3.52 -19.70 -5.02
N MET A 78 2.23 -19.90 -5.31
CA MET A 78 1.23 -20.05 -4.25
C MET A 78 0.95 -21.50 -3.88
N LYS A 79 1.04 -22.45 -4.82
CA LYS A 79 0.73 -23.87 -4.59
C LYS A 79 1.88 -24.79 -5.00
N GLY A 80 1.69 -26.10 -4.88
CA GLY A 80 2.61 -27.13 -5.36
C GLY A 80 3.20 -28.01 -4.27
N ALA A 81 2.67 -27.97 -3.04
CA ALA A 81 3.11 -28.87 -1.99
C ALA A 81 2.69 -30.33 -2.27
N SER A 82 3.47 -31.30 -1.81
CA SER A 82 3.12 -32.71 -1.79
C SER A 82 2.58 -33.11 -0.43
N VAL A 83 1.57 -33.98 -0.43
CA VAL A 83 0.95 -34.51 0.80
C VAL A 83 0.78 -36.02 0.74
N ILE A 84 0.53 -36.66 1.89
CA ILE A 84 0.04 -38.04 1.93
C ILE A 84 -1.39 -38.08 1.41
N THR A 85 -1.66 -38.88 0.38
CA THR A 85 -2.99 -39.02 -0.25
C THR A 85 -3.70 -40.32 0.10
N THR A 86 -3.09 -41.14 0.97
CA THR A 86 -3.72 -42.35 1.51
C THR A 86 -4.94 -41.99 2.34
N ASN A 87 -6.02 -42.74 2.17
CA ASN A 87 -7.29 -42.51 2.86
C ASN A 87 -7.26 -43.00 4.32
N ASN A 88 -6.51 -42.32 5.18
CA ASN A 88 -6.41 -42.60 6.61
C ASN A 88 -6.10 -41.29 7.38
N SER A 89 -5.83 -41.38 8.69
CA SER A 89 -5.57 -40.21 9.55
C SER A 89 -4.39 -39.34 9.12
N SER A 90 -3.48 -39.86 8.31
CA SER A 90 -2.36 -39.10 7.76
C SER A 90 -2.70 -38.33 6.48
N PHE A 91 -3.91 -38.49 5.91
CA PHE A 91 -4.34 -37.78 4.71
C PHE A 91 -4.05 -36.28 4.83
N GLY A 92 -3.39 -35.72 3.82
CA GLY A 92 -3.04 -34.32 3.73
C GLY A 92 -1.84 -33.88 4.56
N ASP A 93 -1.16 -34.78 5.29
CA ASP A 93 0.12 -34.48 5.94
C ASP A 93 1.12 -34.01 4.89
N THR A 94 1.68 -32.82 5.07
CA THR A 94 2.65 -32.25 4.12
C THR A 94 3.95 -33.03 4.18
N THR A 95 4.33 -33.66 3.07
CA THR A 95 5.60 -34.38 2.94
C THR A 95 6.71 -33.48 2.42
N SER A 96 6.37 -32.53 1.54
CA SER A 96 7.29 -31.52 1.03
C SER A 96 6.52 -30.28 0.60
N LEU A 97 7.07 -29.10 0.88
CA LEU A 97 6.54 -27.84 0.35
C LEU A 97 6.90 -27.62 -1.13
N ASN A 98 7.88 -28.37 -1.66
CA ASN A 98 8.42 -28.18 -3.01
C ASN A 98 8.70 -26.69 -3.29
N ASN A 99 8.12 -26.14 -4.37
CA ASN A 99 8.22 -24.72 -4.72
C ASN A 99 7.07 -23.87 -4.14
N ALA A 100 6.09 -24.44 -3.44
CA ALA A 100 5.03 -23.66 -2.80
C ALA A 100 5.62 -22.67 -1.79
N GLY A 101 5.16 -21.42 -1.87
CA GLY A 101 5.64 -20.30 -1.08
C GLY A 101 7.03 -19.77 -1.46
N ASN A 102 7.70 -20.34 -2.48
CA ASN A 102 8.92 -19.71 -3.01
C ASN A 102 8.57 -18.31 -3.52
N TYR A 103 9.39 -17.35 -3.13
CA TYR A 103 9.26 -15.98 -3.61
C TYR A 103 10.63 -15.33 -3.76
N GLU A 104 10.69 -14.30 -4.59
CA GLU A 104 11.78 -13.35 -4.57
C GLU A 104 11.36 -11.97 -5.07
N ARG A 105 12.01 -10.94 -4.52
CA ARG A 105 11.94 -9.57 -5.02
C ARG A 105 12.85 -9.44 -6.23
N ALA A 106 12.32 -8.89 -7.32
CA ALA A 106 13.03 -8.71 -8.58
C ALA A 106 12.78 -7.30 -9.15
N ILE A 107 13.71 -6.84 -10.00
CA ILE A 107 13.60 -5.55 -10.69
C ILE A 107 13.60 -5.82 -12.20
N ILE A 108 12.60 -5.27 -12.89
CA ILE A 108 12.46 -5.40 -14.34
C ILE A 108 13.59 -4.64 -15.02
N CYS A 109 14.33 -5.34 -15.87
CA CYS A 109 15.42 -4.79 -16.67
C CYS A 109 14.97 -4.44 -18.09
N SER A 110 14.13 -5.26 -18.72
CA SER A 110 13.56 -4.99 -20.03
C SER A 110 12.29 -5.81 -20.25
N ILE A 111 11.50 -5.39 -21.24
CA ILE A 111 10.29 -6.08 -21.67
C ILE A 111 10.36 -6.18 -23.20
N ASN A 112 10.18 -7.39 -23.74
CA ASN A 112 10.11 -7.64 -25.17
C ASN A 112 8.95 -8.60 -25.47
N GLY A 113 7.90 -8.10 -26.12
CA GLY A 113 6.66 -8.84 -26.26
C GLY A 113 6.06 -9.20 -24.91
N ASP A 114 5.82 -10.49 -24.66
CA ASP A 114 5.31 -11.02 -23.40
C ASP A 114 6.41 -11.40 -22.39
N SER A 115 7.68 -11.25 -22.78
CA SER A 115 8.85 -11.64 -22.00
C SER A 115 9.35 -10.46 -21.15
N VAL A 116 9.45 -10.69 -19.84
CA VAL A 116 9.93 -9.73 -18.84
C VAL A 116 11.23 -10.24 -18.25
N PHE A 117 12.30 -9.49 -18.48
CA PHE A 117 13.66 -9.84 -18.04
C PHE A 117 13.99 -9.10 -16.75
N MET A 118 14.66 -9.79 -15.82
CA MET A 118 15.06 -9.26 -14.52
C MET A 118 16.55 -8.91 -14.49
N PHE A 119 16.93 -7.91 -13.70
CA PHE A 119 18.34 -7.54 -13.53
C PHE A 119 19.20 -8.63 -12.90
N HIS A 120 18.60 -9.51 -12.09
CA HIS A 120 19.31 -10.52 -11.34
C HIS A 120 18.77 -11.92 -11.66
N ASN A 121 19.64 -12.92 -11.61
CA ASN A 121 19.29 -14.32 -11.80
C ASN A 121 18.33 -14.79 -10.71
N PHE A 122 17.43 -15.73 -11.03
CA PHE A 122 16.47 -16.22 -10.03
C PHE A 122 17.18 -17.03 -8.92
N LEU A 123 16.81 -16.77 -7.66
CA LEU A 123 17.30 -17.56 -6.52
C LEU A 123 16.57 -18.90 -6.40
N ASN A 124 15.30 -18.94 -6.79
CA ASN A 124 14.45 -20.10 -6.59
C ASN A 124 14.04 -20.73 -7.92
N SER A 125 13.63 -21.99 -7.83
CA SER A 125 12.89 -22.67 -8.89
C SER A 125 11.39 -22.42 -8.74
N TYR A 126 10.70 -22.40 -9.87
CA TYR A 126 9.26 -22.16 -9.95
C TYR A 126 8.61 -23.18 -10.90
N THR A 127 7.48 -23.71 -10.47
CA THR A 127 6.63 -24.62 -11.25
C THR A 127 5.38 -23.88 -11.68
N VAL A 128 5.32 -23.43 -12.94
CA VAL A 128 4.25 -22.54 -13.43
C VAL A 128 2.85 -23.13 -13.29
N THR A 129 2.69 -24.45 -13.47
CA THR A 129 1.41 -25.15 -13.31
C THR A 129 0.83 -25.03 -11.89
N ASP A 130 1.72 -24.82 -10.91
CA ASP A 130 1.41 -24.71 -9.48
C ASP A 130 1.19 -23.26 -9.03
N LYS A 131 0.71 -22.42 -9.96
CA LYS A 131 0.22 -21.06 -9.73
C LYS A 131 1.32 -20.08 -9.28
N VAL A 132 2.10 -19.64 -10.25
CA VAL A 132 3.11 -18.59 -10.10
C VAL A 132 2.54 -17.26 -10.59
N GLN A 133 2.70 -16.20 -9.79
CA GLN A 133 2.33 -14.84 -10.16
C GLN A 133 3.51 -13.88 -10.02
N LEU A 134 3.53 -12.88 -10.90
CA LEU A 134 4.34 -11.69 -10.73
C LEU A 134 3.42 -10.57 -10.22
N VAL A 135 3.80 -9.91 -9.13
CA VAL A 135 3.06 -8.79 -8.54
C VAL A 135 3.91 -7.54 -8.70
N LYS A 136 3.37 -6.50 -9.35
CA LYS A 136 4.04 -5.21 -9.43
C LYS A 136 3.91 -4.48 -8.09
N PHE A 137 5.02 -4.01 -7.53
CA PHE A 137 4.99 -3.16 -6.34
C PHE A 137 4.33 -1.82 -6.65
N ALA A 138 3.54 -1.31 -5.70
CA ALA A 138 3.10 0.07 -5.71
C ALA A 138 4.26 0.93 -5.15
N GLU A 139 4.94 1.65 -6.02
CA GLU A 139 6.18 2.38 -5.69
C GLU A 139 5.91 3.88 -5.53
N TYR A 140 6.31 4.45 -4.39
CA TYR A 140 6.14 5.86 -4.07
C TYR A 140 7.39 6.43 -3.41
N TYR A 141 7.58 7.75 -3.52
CA TYR A 141 8.60 8.43 -2.73
C TYR A 141 8.16 8.59 -1.27
N SER A 142 6.96 9.16 -1.06
CA SER A 142 6.23 9.21 0.22
C SER A 142 4.75 9.06 -0.06
N ALA A 143 3.99 8.40 0.83
CA ALA A 143 2.59 8.07 0.59
C ALA A 143 1.69 8.21 1.82
N ASN A 144 0.45 8.63 1.59
CA ASN A 144 -0.63 8.74 2.57
C ASN A 144 -1.76 7.79 2.21
N VAL A 145 -2.04 6.83 3.10
CA VAL A 145 -3.20 5.96 2.97
C VAL A 145 -4.43 6.75 3.41
N ILE A 146 -5.20 7.28 2.44
CA ILE A 146 -6.35 8.15 2.72
C ILE A 146 -7.68 7.40 2.80
N ASP A 147 -7.72 6.19 2.26
CA ASP A 147 -8.80 5.21 2.42
C ASP A 147 -8.19 3.80 2.33
N THR A 148 -8.95 2.79 2.73
CA THR A 148 -8.48 1.42 2.93
C THR A 148 -7.77 0.88 1.68
N ILE A 149 -6.52 0.44 1.84
CA ILE A 149 -5.83 -0.35 0.83
C ILE A 149 -6.24 -1.81 1.00
N LYS A 150 -6.57 -2.48 -0.11
CA LYS A 150 -6.99 -3.88 -0.11
C LYS A 150 -6.32 -4.69 -1.22
N ALA A 151 -6.08 -5.97 -0.95
CA ALA A 151 -5.71 -6.91 -2.00
C ALA A 151 -6.92 -7.22 -2.89
N SER A 152 -6.70 -7.45 -4.19
CA SER A 152 -7.67 -8.24 -4.96
C SER A 152 -7.73 -9.66 -4.34
N PRO A 153 -8.90 -10.27 -4.14
CA PRO A 153 -8.97 -11.64 -3.64
C PRO A 153 -8.21 -12.63 -4.52
N TRP A 154 -7.62 -13.65 -3.90
CA TRP A 154 -7.01 -14.77 -4.61
C TRP A 154 -7.99 -15.42 -5.59
N ASN A 155 -7.50 -15.67 -6.81
CA ASN A 155 -8.22 -16.36 -7.84
C ASN A 155 -7.45 -17.62 -8.26
N ASN A 156 -7.89 -18.78 -7.77
CA ASN A 156 -7.24 -20.06 -8.06
C ASN A 156 -7.24 -20.44 -9.55
N THR A 157 -8.25 -20.00 -10.32
CA THR A 157 -8.35 -20.27 -11.76
C THR A 157 -7.24 -19.56 -12.54
N ASN A 158 -7.00 -18.29 -12.22
CA ASN A 158 -5.97 -17.49 -12.88
C ASN A 158 -4.60 -17.59 -12.20
N GLY A 159 -4.56 -18.04 -10.94
CA GLY A 159 -3.34 -18.13 -10.14
C GLY A 159 -2.82 -16.77 -9.67
N THR A 160 -3.69 -15.76 -9.52
CA THR A 160 -3.32 -14.38 -9.21
C THR A 160 -4.16 -13.75 -8.10
N GLY A 161 -3.65 -12.67 -7.50
CA GLY A 161 -4.32 -11.93 -6.42
C GLY A 161 -3.79 -12.30 -5.04
N GLY A 162 -4.44 -11.78 -4.00
CA GLY A 162 -4.19 -12.06 -2.59
C GLY A 162 -2.96 -11.40 -1.97
N VAL A 163 -2.25 -10.55 -2.72
CA VAL A 163 -1.00 -9.89 -2.29
C VAL A 163 -1.14 -8.37 -2.29
N ILE A 164 -0.67 -7.71 -1.23
CA ILE A 164 -0.37 -6.28 -1.20
C ILE A 164 1.16 -6.12 -1.17
N ALA A 165 1.73 -5.40 -2.14
CA ALA A 165 3.17 -5.13 -2.20
C ALA A 165 3.42 -3.63 -2.40
N ILE A 166 3.93 -2.94 -1.38
CA ILE A 166 4.14 -1.48 -1.38
C ILE A 166 5.61 -1.20 -1.09
N SER A 167 6.21 -0.28 -1.85
CA SER A 167 7.57 0.18 -1.63
C SER A 167 7.57 1.71 -1.60
N VAL A 168 7.78 2.27 -0.41
CA VAL A 168 7.88 3.71 -0.17
C VAL A 168 9.33 4.05 0.17
N SER A 169 9.91 5.06 -0.49
CA SER A 169 11.32 5.42 -0.23
C SER A 169 11.53 6.19 1.07
N GLN A 170 10.48 6.82 1.60
CA GLN A 170 10.48 7.64 2.82
C GLN A 170 9.30 7.21 3.71
N ASP A 171 8.36 8.13 3.98
CA ASP A 171 7.26 7.91 4.91
C ASP A 171 6.04 7.26 4.23
N LEU A 172 5.55 6.18 4.83
CA LEU A 172 4.20 5.66 4.65
C LEU A 172 3.33 6.09 5.84
N THR A 173 2.41 7.02 5.63
CA THR A 173 1.48 7.50 6.65
C THR A 173 0.15 6.78 6.53
N LEU A 174 -0.32 6.16 7.61
CA LEU A 174 -1.63 5.53 7.66
C LEU A 174 -2.66 6.56 8.15
N ASN A 175 -3.61 6.96 7.31
CA ASN A 175 -4.85 7.63 7.72
C ASN A 175 -6.09 6.75 7.44
N ALA A 176 -5.84 5.53 7.00
CA ALA A 176 -6.79 4.44 6.83
C ALA A 176 -6.03 3.10 6.86
N PRO A 177 -6.72 1.97 7.02
CA PRO A 177 -6.08 0.67 7.18
C PRO A 177 -5.48 0.07 5.88
N VAL A 178 -4.60 -0.91 6.03
CA VAL A 178 -4.10 -1.77 4.93
C VAL A 178 -4.52 -3.22 5.19
N TYR A 179 -5.46 -3.74 4.39
CA TYR A 179 -6.16 -5.01 4.65
C TYR A 179 -5.99 -6.04 3.53
N ALA A 180 -5.30 -7.14 3.85
CA ALA A 180 -5.32 -8.40 3.11
C ALA A 180 -6.18 -9.45 3.83
N ASP A 181 -7.13 -9.01 4.66
CA ASP A 181 -8.04 -9.90 5.38
C ASP A 181 -8.90 -10.70 4.39
N SER A 182 -9.03 -12.02 4.62
CA SER A 182 -9.85 -12.93 3.80
C SER A 182 -9.54 -12.94 2.29
N SER A 183 -8.36 -12.45 1.87
CA SER A 183 -7.97 -12.36 0.45
C SER A 183 -7.06 -13.49 -0.04
N GLY A 184 -6.72 -14.44 0.83
CA GLY A 184 -5.90 -15.63 0.55
C GLY A 184 -6.74 -16.81 0.02
N PHE A 185 -6.36 -18.04 0.37
CA PHE A 185 -7.03 -19.25 -0.14
C PHE A 185 -8.54 -19.26 0.16
N ARG A 186 -9.35 -19.78 -0.77
CA ARG A 186 -10.82 -19.74 -0.67
C ARG A 186 -11.35 -20.84 0.24
N GLY A 187 -12.32 -20.49 1.08
CA GLY A 187 -13.00 -21.41 1.97
C GLY A 187 -13.72 -22.54 1.23
N GLY A 188 -13.94 -23.65 1.93
CA GLY A 188 -14.79 -24.72 1.43
C GLY A 188 -16.17 -24.18 1.11
N GLY A 189 -16.67 -24.42 -0.10
CA GLY A 189 -17.99 -23.95 -0.52
C GLY A 189 -19.10 -24.55 0.35
N TYR A 190 -20.13 -23.77 0.65
CA TYR A 190 -21.36 -24.33 1.17
C TYR A 190 -21.99 -25.25 0.13
N LEU A 191 -22.53 -26.37 0.59
CA LEU A 191 -23.23 -27.33 -0.25
C LEU A 191 -24.38 -27.91 0.53
N LEU A 192 -25.60 -27.72 0.02
CA LEU A 192 -26.78 -28.38 0.54
C LEU A 192 -26.83 -29.82 0.02
N SER A 193 -26.73 -30.78 0.94
CA SER A 193 -26.85 -32.20 0.68
C SER A 193 -28.32 -32.62 0.53
N ASN A 194 -28.66 -33.40 -0.50
CA ASN A 194 -30.05 -33.80 -0.78
C ASN A 194 -30.53 -35.06 -0.03
N GLY A 195 -29.71 -35.62 0.85
CA GLY A 195 -29.93 -36.96 1.37
C GLY A 195 -30.30 -37.05 2.84
N THR A 196 -30.99 -38.13 3.18
CA THR A 196 -31.18 -38.57 4.57
C THR A 196 -29.93 -39.29 5.06
N CYS A 197 -29.65 -39.14 6.34
CA CYS A 197 -28.50 -39.80 6.91
C CYS A 197 -28.71 -41.32 7.05
N PHE A 198 -27.70 -42.12 6.68
CA PHE A 198 -27.67 -43.57 6.91
C PHE A 198 -26.29 -44.01 7.42
N ASN A 199 -26.25 -44.65 8.58
CA ASN A 199 -25.04 -45.28 9.14
C ASN A 199 -24.95 -46.78 8.82
N VAL A 200 -25.96 -47.36 8.18
CA VAL A 200 -26.10 -48.81 7.93
C VAL A 200 -26.30 -49.07 6.44
N PRO A 201 -25.52 -49.97 5.79
CA PRO A 201 -24.52 -50.86 6.40
C PRO A 201 -23.18 -50.19 6.76
N PHE A 202 -22.85 -49.00 6.25
CA PHE A 202 -21.58 -48.31 6.56
C PHE A 202 -21.74 -46.79 6.63
N ALA A 203 -21.16 -46.17 7.67
CA ALA A 203 -20.98 -44.72 7.74
C ALA A 203 -19.86 -44.25 6.80
N ALA A 204 -19.96 -43.01 6.32
CA ALA A 204 -18.93 -42.40 5.46
C ALA A 204 -17.68 -41.98 6.26
N THR A 205 -16.81 -42.95 6.54
CA THR A 205 -15.64 -42.81 7.42
C THR A 205 -14.35 -42.41 6.72
N ASN A 206 -14.33 -42.16 5.41
CA ASN A 206 -13.11 -41.79 4.70
C ASN A 206 -12.66 -40.36 5.04
N TYR A 207 -11.39 -40.07 4.81
CA TYR A 207 -10.82 -38.74 4.98
C TYR A 207 -11.03 -37.84 3.77
N PHE A 208 -11.28 -38.43 2.59
CA PHE A 208 -11.60 -37.68 1.39
C PHE A 208 -12.69 -38.34 0.56
N TYR A 209 -13.41 -37.48 -0.17
CA TYR A 209 -14.42 -37.83 -1.15
C TYR A 209 -14.50 -36.78 -2.25
N ASN A 210 -15.31 -37.04 -3.28
CA ASN A 210 -15.84 -36.00 -4.14
C ASN A 210 -17.06 -35.36 -3.47
N ALA A 211 -16.96 -34.07 -3.10
CA ALA A 211 -18.10 -33.33 -2.57
C ALA A 211 -19.16 -33.14 -3.66
N SER A 212 -20.40 -33.54 -3.38
CA SER A 212 -21.52 -33.50 -4.32
C SER A 212 -22.84 -33.40 -3.57
N SER A 213 -23.80 -32.64 -4.12
CA SER A 213 -25.15 -32.53 -3.58
C SER A 213 -25.94 -33.82 -3.69
N THR A 214 -25.53 -34.74 -4.58
CA THR A 214 -26.21 -36.02 -4.86
C THR A 214 -25.63 -37.22 -4.12
N ALA A 215 -24.48 -37.04 -3.45
CA ALA A 215 -23.79 -38.07 -2.69
C ALA A 215 -23.69 -37.62 -1.22
N PRO A 216 -24.81 -37.67 -0.49
CA PRO A 216 -25.04 -36.88 0.72
C PRO A 216 -24.09 -37.22 1.88
N GLN A 217 -23.45 -38.38 1.83
CA GLN A 217 -22.56 -38.86 2.88
C GLN A 217 -21.08 -38.51 2.65
N ASN A 218 -20.72 -37.98 1.48
CA ASN A 218 -19.33 -37.72 1.09
C ASN A 218 -18.68 -36.53 1.81
N GLY A 219 -19.39 -35.92 2.76
CA GLY A 219 -18.94 -34.74 3.47
C GLY A 219 -18.89 -33.48 2.62
N SER A 220 -18.64 -32.38 3.32
CA SER A 220 -18.60 -31.04 2.73
C SER A 220 -17.24 -30.67 2.17
N TYR A 221 -17.23 -29.60 1.37
CA TYR A 221 -16.02 -29.09 0.74
C TYR A 221 -14.94 -28.72 1.75
N LYS A 222 -13.70 -29.14 1.45
CA LYS A 222 -12.49 -28.73 2.16
C LYS A 222 -12.10 -27.30 1.78
N GLY A 223 -11.35 -26.63 2.66
CA GLY A 223 -10.73 -25.34 2.35
C GLY A 223 -9.56 -25.47 1.37
N GLU A 224 -9.36 -24.46 0.50
CA GLU A 224 -8.19 -24.40 -0.36
C GLU A 224 -6.88 -24.29 0.45
N SER A 225 -5.79 -24.79 -0.15
CA SER A 225 -4.49 -24.89 0.50
C SER A 225 -3.33 -24.80 -0.50
N VAL A 226 -2.10 -24.88 0.02
CA VAL A 226 -0.87 -24.99 -0.78
C VAL A 226 -0.79 -26.28 -1.61
N TYR A 227 -1.60 -27.29 -1.28
CA TYR A 227 -1.77 -28.49 -2.08
C TYR A 227 -2.95 -28.32 -3.06
N ASP A 228 -2.71 -28.50 -4.35
CA ASP A 228 -3.78 -28.47 -5.36
C ASP A 228 -4.43 -29.85 -5.45
N PHE A 229 -5.41 -30.11 -4.58
CA PHE A 229 -6.10 -31.39 -4.52
C PHE A 229 -7.08 -31.57 -5.71
N PRO A 230 -7.20 -32.79 -6.26
CA PRO A 230 -8.14 -33.08 -7.34
C PRO A 230 -9.59 -33.07 -6.84
N LEU A 231 -10.54 -32.94 -7.79
CA LEU A 231 -11.98 -32.93 -7.49
C LEU A 231 -12.44 -34.15 -6.67
N ALA A 232 -11.84 -35.32 -6.91
CA ALA A 232 -12.13 -36.56 -6.17
C ALA A 232 -11.75 -36.50 -4.68
N GLN A 233 -11.01 -35.47 -4.25
CA GLN A 233 -10.62 -35.21 -2.86
C GLN A 233 -11.16 -33.87 -2.36
N SER A 234 -12.12 -33.27 -3.05
CA SER A 234 -12.66 -31.95 -2.72
C SER A 234 -13.47 -31.91 -1.43
N GLY A 235 -13.97 -33.07 -0.95
CA GLY A 235 -14.83 -33.19 0.23
C GLY A 235 -14.29 -34.08 1.35
N GLY A 236 -14.85 -33.90 2.54
CA GLY A 236 -14.70 -34.77 3.72
C GLY A 236 -13.70 -34.31 4.79
N ARG A 237 -13.53 -35.10 5.86
CA ARG A 237 -12.90 -34.64 7.11
C ARG A 237 -11.41 -34.38 7.08
N GLY A 238 -10.65 -35.03 6.22
CA GLY A 238 -9.20 -34.89 6.21
C GLY A 238 -8.76 -33.50 5.73
N ALA A 239 -7.90 -32.83 6.49
CA ALA A 239 -7.33 -31.53 6.12
C ALA A 239 -6.32 -31.66 4.96
N PRO A 240 -6.51 -30.97 3.81
CA PRO A 240 -5.53 -31.00 2.72
C PRO A 240 -4.41 -30.00 2.98
N ALA A 241 -3.25 -30.44 3.48
CA ALA A 241 -2.17 -29.55 3.93
C ALA A 241 -2.70 -28.49 4.92
N ASN A 242 -2.51 -27.21 4.62
CA ASN A 242 -2.95 -26.13 5.50
C ASN A 242 -4.43 -25.73 5.34
N GLY A 243 -5.19 -26.33 4.42
CA GLY A 243 -6.64 -26.14 4.35
C GLY A 243 -7.36 -26.95 5.43
N GLY A 244 -8.49 -26.46 5.94
CA GLY A 244 -9.33 -27.19 6.88
C GLY A 244 -10.13 -28.30 6.18
N GLY A 245 -10.32 -29.43 6.87
CA GLY A 245 -11.24 -30.47 6.43
C GLY A 245 -12.70 -30.00 6.44
N GLY A 246 -13.52 -30.55 5.55
CA GLY A 246 -14.97 -30.35 5.59
C GLY A 246 -15.65 -31.30 6.57
N GLY A 247 -16.86 -30.99 7.02
CA GLY A 247 -17.64 -31.88 7.90
C GLY A 247 -17.96 -33.21 7.19
N ASN A 248 -17.68 -34.35 7.82
CA ASN A 248 -18.11 -35.67 7.33
C ASN A 248 -19.33 -36.19 8.06
N ASN A 249 -19.98 -37.20 7.46
CA ASN A 249 -21.42 -37.37 7.64
C ASN A 249 -21.83 -37.57 9.11
N HIS A 250 -22.84 -36.91 9.65
CA HIS A 250 -23.81 -35.95 9.11
C HIS A 250 -23.85 -34.73 10.03
N ASN A 251 -23.92 -33.51 9.51
CA ASN A 251 -23.97 -32.27 10.30
C ASN A 251 -22.81 -32.10 11.30
N ASN A 252 -21.66 -32.71 11.00
CA ASN A 252 -20.41 -32.39 11.69
C ASN A 252 -19.89 -31.04 11.18
N GLY A 253 -19.20 -30.32 12.05
CA GLY A 253 -18.63 -29.02 11.75
C GLY A 253 -17.39 -29.10 10.87
N GLY A 254 -17.18 -28.06 10.07
CA GLY A 254 -15.96 -27.86 9.28
C GLY A 254 -14.81 -27.38 10.17
N ALA A 255 -13.58 -27.72 9.78
CA ALA A 255 -12.39 -27.37 10.55
C ALA A 255 -11.72 -26.09 10.07
N GLY A 256 -10.96 -25.45 10.96
CA GLY A 256 -10.24 -24.23 10.67
C GLY A 256 -9.01 -24.45 9.78
N GLY A 257 -8.67 -23.45 8.97
CA GLY A 257 -7.44 -23.44 8.17
C GLY A 257 -6.18 -23.18 9.00
N ALA A 258 -5.01 -23.35 8.39
CA ALA A 258 -3.70 -23.22 9.01
C ALA A 258 -2.72 -22.33 8.22
N ASN A 259 -1.69 -21.87 8.92
CA ASN A 259 -0.48 -21.27 8.34
C ASN A 259 0.74 -22.02 8.90
N LEU A 260 1.73 -21.35 9.50
CA LEU A 260 2.81 -22.02 10.24
C LEU A 260 2.35 -22.65 11.57
N ALA A 261 1.14 -22.31 12.01
CA ALA A 261 0.45 -22.89 13.15
C ALA A 261 -0.77 -23.69 12.68
N ALA A 262 -1.22 -24.66 13.49
CA ALA A 262 -2.32 -25.54 13.12
C ALA A 262 -3.69 -24.89 13.32
N GLY A 263 -4.65 -25.26 12.47
CA GLY A 263 -6.06 -24.89 12.60
C GLY A 263 -6.77 -25.77 13.63
N GLY A 264 -7.90 -25.27 14.14
CA GLY A 264 -8.75 -26.00 15.08
C GLY A 264 -9.60 -27.04 14.38
N LYS A 265 -9.84 -28.18 15.05
CA LYS A 265 -10.79 -29.20 14.61
C LYS A 265 -12.23 -28.68 14.63
N GLY A 266 -13.07 -29.20 13.74
CA GLY A 266 -14.52 -28.99 13.79
C GLY A 266 -15.16 -29.75 14.95
N GLY A 267 -16.36 -29.34 15.35
CA GLY A 267 -17.20 -30.05 16.30
C GLY A 267 -17.86 -31.26 15.67
N GLY A 268 -18.17 -32.26 16.48
CA GLY A 268 -18.78 -33.51 16.04
C GLY A 268 -20.29 -33.53 16.26
N ASN A 269 -21.02 -34.22 15.37
CA ASN A 269 -22.42 -34.53 15.63
C ASN A 269 -22.51 -35.49 16.83
N SER A 270 -23.23 -35.05 17.86
CA SER A 270 -23.42 -35.76 19.12
C SER A 270 -24.89 -36.08 19.40
N SER A 271 -25.72 -36.09 18.35
CA SER A 271 -27.12 -36.53 18.40
C SER A 271 -27.24 -37.92 19.04
N SER A 272 -28.30 -38.14 19.81
CA SER A 272 -28.63 -39.47 20.38
C SER A 272 -29.63 -40.25 19.54
N ALA A 273 -30.24 -39.60 18.54
CA ALA A 273 -31.07 -40.23 17.51
C ALA A 273 -30.55 -39.88 16.10
N GLY A 274 -30.71 -40.81 15.16
CA GLY A 274 -30.24 -40.63 13.79
C GLY A 274 -28.77 -41.02 13.61
N CYS A 275 -27.99 -40.21 12.88
CA CYS A 275 -26.58 -40.48 12.66
C CYS A 275 -25.70 -39.89 13.74
N THR A 276 -25.08 -40.78 14.51
CA THR A 276 -24.40 -40.46 15.78
C THR A 276 -22.89 -40.69 15.72
N THR A 277 -22.33 -40.95 14.53
CA THR A 277 -20.90 -41.27 14.41
C THR A 277 -20.08 -39.98 14.45
N ASP A 278 -19.15 -39.92 15.40
CA ASP A 278 -18.17 -38.83 15.48
C ASP A 278 -17.19 -38.92 14.29
N LEU A 279 -17.41 -38.05 13.30
CA LEU A 279 -16.58 -37.94 12.10
C LEU A 279 -16.19 -36.47 11.88
N HIS A 280 -15.78 -35.80 12.96
CA HIS A 280 -15.41 -34.40 12.94
C HIS A 280 -14.30 -34.08 11.93
N ALA A 281 -14.27 -32.82 11.48
CA ALA A 281 -13.26 -32.36 10.54
C ALA A 281 -11.90 -32.16 11.22
N ASP A 282 -10.83 -32.57 10.54
CA ASP A 282 -9.46 -32.32 10.95
C ASP A 282 -9.04 -30.88 10.63
N GLY A 283 -8.39 -30.23 11.59
CA GLY A 283 -7.80 -28.90 11.43
C GLY A 283 -6.71 -28.86 10.38
N GLY A 284 -6.60 -27.72 9.68
CA GLY A 284 -5.50 -27.44 8.78
C GLY A 284 -4.15 -27.69 9.45
N LYS A 285 -3.20 -28.22 8.70
CA LYS A 285 -1.90 -28.63 9.21
C LYS A 285 -0.90 -27.49 9.11
N ALA A 286 -0.11 -27.32 10.16
CA ALA A 286 0.98 -26.35 10.19
C ALA A 286 2.00 -26.62 9.07
N LEU A 287 2.33 -25.61 8.27
CA LEU A 287 3.38 -25.69 7.26
C LEU A 287 4.75 -25.64 7.94
N LYS A 288 5.53 -26.71 7.79
CA LYS A 288 6.85 -26.91 8.43
C LYS A 288 7.96 -27.03 7.37
N ASN A 289 9.21 -27.02 7.80
CA ASN A 289 10.40 -27.26 6.95
C ASN A 289 10.53 -26.26 5.77
N TRP A 290 10.21 -24.99 6.02
CA TRP A 290 10.27 -23.91 5.03
C TRP A 290 11.58 -23.11 5.04
N ASN A 291 12.53 -23.50 5.91
CA ASN A 291 13.91 -22.98 6.01
C ASN A 291 14.08 -21.47 6.17
N GLY A 292 13.05 -20.71 6.58
CA GLY A 292 13.19 -19.26 6.65
C GLY A 292 12.93 -18.54 5.32
N THR A 293 12.47 -19.23 4.27
CA THR A 293 12.62 -18.75 2.89
C THR A 293 11.35 -18.64 2.05
N LYS A 294 10.20 -18.96 2.64
CA LYS A 294 8.92 -19.05 1.94
C LYS A 294 7.87 -18.17 2.63
N LEU A 295 6.91 -17.70 1.85
CA LEU A 295 5.75 -16.95 2.33
C LEU A 295 4.46 -17.63 1.86
N PHE A 296 3.44 -17.65 2.71
CA PHE A 296 2.19 -18.37 2.43
C PHE A 296 0.97 -17.49 2.67
N PHE A 297 -0.09 -17.74 1.91
CA PHE A 297 -1.43 -17.38 2.35
C PHE A 297 -1.85 -18.23 3.54
N GLY A 298 -2.79 -17.71 4.32
CA GLY A 298 -3.54 -18.53 5.25
C GLY A 298 -4.30 -19.60 4.48
N GLY A 299 -4.29 -20.82 4.99
CA GLY A 299 -5.17 -21.88 4.50
C GLY A 299 -6.61 -21.56 4.87
N ALA A 300 -7.54 -21.97 4.02
CA ALA A 300 -8.95 -21.66 4.23
C ALA A 300 -9.62 -22.69 5.16
N GLY A 301 -10.72 -22.30 5.80
CA GLY A 301 -11.55 -23.22 6.58
C GLY A 301 -12.37 -24.16 5.68
N GLY A 302 -12.71 -25.34 6.19
CA GLY A 302 -13.64 -26.26 5.53
C GLY A 302 -15.09 -25.94 5.84
N ALA A 303 -16.01 -26.32 4.93
CA ALA A 303 -17.44 -26.16 5.14
C ALA A 303 -17.98 -27.21 6.13
N GLY A 304 -18.96 -26.83 6.93
CA GLY A 304 -19.76 -27.76 7.72
C GLY A 304 -20.68 -28.60 6.82
N HIS A 305 -21.08 -29.77 7.30
CA HIS A 305 -22.05 -30.61 6.60
C HIS A 305 -23.46 -30.09 6.81
N SER A 306 -24.24 -29.95 5.74
CA SER A 306 -25.58 -29.36 5.81
C SER A 306 -26.56 -30.12 4.93
N ASN A 307 -27.76 -30.36 5.46
CA ASN A 307 -28.88 -30.96 4.72
C ASN A 307 -30.22 -30.27 5.00
N GLY A 308 -30.26 -29.30 5.92
CA GLY A 308 -31.43 -28.49 6.21
C GLY A 308 -31.54 -27.25 5.31
N THR A 309 -32.76 -26.75 5.14
CA THR A 309 -33.05 -25.52 4.39
C THR A 309 -33.27 -24.30 5.28
N LEU A 310 -33.17 -24.46 6.62
CA LEU A 310 -33.50 -23.41 7.59
C LEU A 310 -32.51 -22.24 7.55
N THR A 311 -31.23 -22.51 7.29
CA THR A 311 -30.20 -21.49 7.08
C THR A 311 -29.19 -21.90 6.02
N ILE A 312 -28.78 -20.95 5.19
CA ILE A 312 -27.69 -21.12 4.22
C ILE A 312 -26.40 -20.69 4.92
N SER A 313 -25.51 -21.64 5.25
CA SER A 313 -24.19 -21.31 5.77
C SER A 313 -23.36 -20.61 4.69
N ASN A 314 -22.51 -19.65 5.07
CA ASN A 314 -21.60 -18.96 4.15
C ASN A 314 -20.38 -19.81 3.74
N GLY A 315 -20.32 -21.07 4.18
CA GLY A 315 -19.18 -21.97 3.93
C GLY A 315 -17.98 -21.66 4.83
N GLY A 316 -16.84 -22.28 4.52
CA GLY A 316 -15.59 -22.06 5.24
C GLY A 316 -15.08 -20.64 5.09
N GLY A 317 -14.39 -20.13 6.11
CA GLY A 317 -13.75 -18.82 6.06
C GLY A 317 -12.54 -18.82 5.11
N ASN A 318 -12.41 -17.78 4.28
CA ASN A 318 -11.23 -17.60 3.44
C ASN A 318 -9.98 -17.35 4.29
N GLY A 319 -8.82 -17.81 3.83
CA GLY A 319 -7.55 -17.48 4.46
C GLY A 319 -7.15 -16.01 4.26
N GLY A 320 -6.28 -15.50 5.13
CA GLY A 320 -5.65 -14.19 4.98
C GLY A 320 -4.63 -14.17 3.84
N GLY A 321 -4.51 -13.02 3.17
CA GLY A 321 -3.57 -12.81 2.07
C GLY A 321 -2.14 -12.53 2.55
N LEU A 322 -1.34 -11.93 1.67
CA LEU A 322 0.04 -11.55 1.95
C LEU A 322 0.18 -10.04 1.89
N ILE A 323 0.87 -9.46 2.86
CA ILE A 323 1.27 -8.04 2.85
C ILE A 323 2.79 -7.98 2.82
N PHE A 324 3.35 -7.16 1.95
CA PHE A 324 4.77 -6.86 1.86
C PHE A 324 4.92 -5.34 1.77
N ILE A 325 5.47 -4.73 2.82
CA ILE A 325 5.65 -3.27 2.88
C ILE A 325 7.13 -2.96 3.10
N GLU A 326 7.66 -2.10 2.25
CA GLU A 326 8.98 -1.50 2.40
C GLU A 326 8.80 0.02 2.63
N ALA A 327 9.41 0.57 3.67
CA ALA A 327 9.42 2.00 3.96
C ALA A 327 10.58 2.40 4.88
N GLU A 328 11.05 3.64 4.79
CA GLU A 328 12.00 4.16 5.77
C GLU A 328 11.29 4.42 7.12
N THR A 329 10.10 5.04 7.05
CA THR A 329 9.28 5.31 8.23
C THR A 329 7.84 4.86 8.00
N LEU A 330 7.29 4.10 8.94
CA LEU A 330 5.84 3.86 9.04
C LEU A 330 5.24 4.77 10.11
N ILE A 331 4.31 5.64 9.71
CA ILE A 331 3.57 6.54 10.62
C ILE A 331 2.16 5.98 10.83
N GLY A 332 1.91 5.43 12.02
CA GLY A 332 0.76 4.56 12.30
C GLY A 332 -0.59 5.21 12.56
N ASN A 333 -0.62 6.42 13.13
CA ASN A 333 -1.82 7.20 13.53
C ASN A 333 -3.02 6.41 14.11
N GLY A 334 -2.80 5.27 14.76
CA GLY A 334 -3.82 4.39 15.34
C GLY A 334 -4.45 3.37 14.37
N TYR A 335 -4.00 3.32 13.12
CA TYR A 335 -4.55 2.42 12.09
C TYR A 335 -3.89 1.04 12.09
N LYS A 336 -4.52 0.13 11.35
CA LYS A 336 -4.18 -1.30 11.32
C LYS A 336 -3.58 -1.69 9.96
N ILE A 337 -2.61 -2.59 10.02
CA ILE A 337 -2.15 -3.40 8.89
C ILE A 337 -2.51 -4.85 9.22
N SER A 338 -3.35 -5.50 8.42
CA SER A 338 -3.85 -6.83 8.76
C SER A 338 -3.98 -7.80 7.59
N ALA A 339 -3.69 -9.07 7.87
CA ALA A 339 -3.88 -10.21 6.97
C ALA A 339 -4.66 -11.32 7.70
N ASN A 340 -5.78 -10.98 8.33
CA ASN A 340 -6.59 -11.89 9.14
C ASN A 340 -7.31 -12.94 8.27
N GLY A 341 -7.58 -14.09 8.87
CA GLY A 341 -8.47 -15.10 8.29
C GLY A 341 -9.94 -14.72 8.45
N GLY A 342 -10.77 -15.14 7.51
CA GLY A 342 -12.22 -14.93 7.53
C GLY A 342 -12.93 -15.87 8.50
N ALA A 343 -14.04 -15.42 9.08
CA ALA A 343 -14.88 -16.26 9.92
C ALA A 343 -15.57 -17.36 9.09
N GLY A 344 -15.79 -18.52 9.71
CA GLY A 344 -16.60 -19.59 9.14
C GLY A 344 -18.10 -19.27 9.25
N GLY A 345 -18.89 -19.75 8.28
CA GLY A 345 -20.34 -19.59 8.28
C GLY A 345 -21.01 -20.36 9.42
N THR A 346 -21.84 -19.65 10.20
CA THR A 346 -22.76 -20.19 11.20
C THR A 346 -23.83 -21.09 10.56
N ALA A 347 -24.38 -22.01 11.33
CA ALA A 347 -25.46 -22.90 10.89
C ALA A 347 -26.55 -23.03 11.98
N VAL A 348 -27.78 -23.30 11.55
CA VAL A 348 -28.91 -23.65 12.41
C VAL A 348 -29.40 -25.04 12.01
N SER A 349 -29.47 -25.97 12.97
CA SER A 349 -29.84 -27.37 12.78
C SER A 349 -28.94 -28.12 11.77
N ASP A 350 -27.69 -27.66 11.58
CA ASP A 350 -26.72 -28.18 10.62
C ASP A 350 -25.29 -27.97 11.13
N GLY A 351 -24.31 -28.63 10.52
CA GLY A 351 -22.90 -28.42 10.88
C GLY A 351 -22.41 -27.03 10.46
N ALA A 352 -21.78 -26.30 11.38
CA ALA A 352 -21.20 -24.99 11.11
C ALA A 352 -19.82 -25.09 10.46
N SER A 353 -19.38 -24.03 9.79
CA SER A 353 -18.15 -24.05 8.98
C SER A 353 -16.92 -23.53 9.75
N GLY A 354 -15.73 -23.99 9.38
CA GLY A 354 -14.48 -23.58 10.04
C GLY A 354 -13.97 -22.21 9.57
N GLY A 355 -13.23 -21.51 10.43
CA GLY A 355 -12.59 -20.23 10.11
C GLY A 355 -11.30 -20.37 9.28
N GLY A 356 -10.99 -19.38 8.46
CA GLY A 356 -9.72 -19.33 7.71
C GLY A 356 -8.54 -18.97 8.61
N ALA A 357 -7.35 -19.47 8.30
CA ALA A 357 -6.13 -18.99 8.96
C ALA A 357 -5.73 -17.60 8.49
N ALA A 358 -5.00 -16.88 9.33
CA ALA A 358 -4.33 -15.65 8.91
C ALA A 358 -3.17 -15.92 7.93
N GLY A 359 -2.84 -14.90 7.16
CA GLY A 359 -1.79 -14.92 6.16
C GLY A 359 -0.43 -14.46 6.67
N SER A 360 0.38 -13.92 5.76
CA SER A 360 1.75 -13.47 6.04
C SER A 360 1.88 -11.96 5.90
N VAL A 361 2.59 -11.30 6.82
CA VAL A 361 2.90 -9.87 6.75
C VAL A 361 4.42 -9.70 6.83
N VAL A 362 5.03 -9.08 5.82
CA VAL A 362 6.45 -8.74 5.77
C VAL A 362 6.60 -7.24 5.93
N MET A 363 7.30 -6.83 6.98
CA MET A 363 7.58 -5.45 7.33
C MET A 363 9.08 -5.18 7.18
N ASP A 364 9.45 -4.58 6.04
CA ASP A 364 10.78 -4.05 5.79
C ASP A 364 10.79 -2.55 6.09
N ILE A 365 10.80 -2.23 7.39
CA ILE A 365 10.63 -0.88 7.89
C ILE A 365 11.81 -0.51 8.77
N THR A 366 12.48 0.62 8.47
CA THR A 366 13.60 1.10 9.28
C THR A 366 13.13 1.68 10.61
N SER A 367 12.07 2.49 10.61
CA SER A 367 11.57 3.16 11.81
C SER A 367 10.04 3.26 11.88
N TYR A 368 9.51 3.31 13.10
CA TYR A 368 8.08 3.40 13.37
C TYR A 368 7.78 4.65 14.19
N SER A 369 6.71 5.36 13.84
CA SER A 369 6.22 6.54 14.57
C SER A 369 4.71 6.47 14.73
N GLY A 370 4.21 6.99 15.86
CA GLY A 370 2.80 6.88 16.23
C GLY A 370 2.37 5.44 16.55
N SER A 371 1.11 5.26 16.94
CA SER A 371 0.55 3.95 17.22
C SER A 371 0.18 3.23 15.93
N VAL A 372 0.60 1.96 15.77
CA VAL A 372 0.13 1.07 14.70
C VAL A 372 -0.18 -0.29 15.30
N THR A 373 -1.19 -0.96 14.76
CA THR A 373 -1.47 -2.36 15.09
C THR A 373 -1.22 -3.25 13.89
N LEU A 374 -0.38 -4.26 14.06
CA LEU A 374 -0.11 -5.29 13.06
C LEU A 374 -0.87 -6.57 13.44
N GLN A 375 -1.69 -7.11 12.53
CA GLN A 375 -2.52 -8.29 12.80
C GLN A 375 -2.38 -9.39 11.75
N ALA A 376 -2.23 -10.61 12.23
CA ALA A 376 -2.39 -11.83 11.45
C ALA A 376 -3.14 -12.83 12.33
N ASN A 377 -4.41 -12.53 12.64
CA ASN A 377 -5.28 -13.33 13.48
C ASN A 377 -6.11 -14.33 12.66
N GLY A 378 -6.28 -15.54 13.17
CA GLY A 378 -7.17 -16.52 12.58
C GLY A 378 -8.65 -16.14 12.70
N GLY A 379 -9.45 -16.59 11.75
CA GLY A 379 -10.89 -16.39 11.75
C GLY A 379 -11.61 -17.29 12.77
N LYS A 380 -12.65 -16.76 13.40
CA LYS A 380 -13.54 -17.53 14.30
C LYS A 380 -14.27 -18.64 13.51
N GLY A 381 -14.39 -19.83 14.11
CA GLY A 381 -15.26 -20.88 13.58
C GLY A 381 -16.75 -20.52 13.73
N GLY A 382 -17.58 -20.96 12.78
CA GLY A 382 -19.01 -20.68 12.79
C GLY A 382 -19.69 -21.27 14.01
N ASP A 383 -20.55 -20.49 14.65
CA ASP A 383 -21.44 -21.01 15.70
C ASP A 383 -22.52 -21.95 15.11
N GLU A 384 -23.04 -22.82 15.95
CA GLU A 384 -24.10 -23.79 15.64
C GLU A 384 -25.28 -23.56 16.61
N ASP A 385 -26.51 -23.66 16.11
CA ASP A 385 -27.74 -23.60 16.91
C ASP A 385 -28.67 -24.76 16.55
N ASP A 386 -28.88 -25.68 17.48
CA ASP A 386 -29.70 -26.89 17.29
C ASP A 386 -31.20 -26.59 17.11
N ALA A 387 -31.63 -25.33 17.27
CA ALA A 387 -33.01 -24.87 17.18
C ALA A 387 -34.00 -25.62 18.08
N GLY A 388 -33.50 -26.19 19.19
CA GLY A 388 -34.30 -26.98 20.14
C GLY A 388 -34.82 -28.30 19.57
N THR A 389 -34.17 -28.83 18.53
CA THR A 389 -34.56 -30.14 17.97
C THR A 389 -34.25 -31.27 18.95
N THR A 390 -35.26 -32.06 19.31
CA THR A 390 -35.11 -33.13 20.31
C THR A 390 -34.11 -34.20 19.85
N GLN A 391 -33.15 -34.54 20.71
CA GLN A 391 -32.11 -35.58 20.49
C GLN A 391 -31.19 -35.36 19.29
N ARG A 392 -31.14 -34.13 18.75
CA ARG A 392 -30.33 -33.75 17.59
C ARG A 392 -29.38 -32.63 18.00
N CYS A 393 -28.09 -32.93 17.99
CA CYS A 393 -27.04 -32.01 18.39
C CYS A 393 -25.88 -32.02 17.39
N TYR A 394 -25.64 -30.88 16.75
CA TYR A 394 -24.74 -30.76 15.60
C TYR A 394 -23.41 -30.09 15.96
N GLY A 395 -22.47 -30.09 15.01
CA GLY A 395 -21.10 -29.66 15.27
C GLY A 395 -20.83 -28.20 14.91
N ALA A 396 -20.27 -27.43 15.86
CA ALA A 396 -19.75 -26.09 15.61
C ALA A 396 -18.45 -26.08 14.76
N GLY A 397 -18.07 -24.92 14.22
CA GLY A 397 -16.89 -24.76 13.38
C GLY A 397 -15.58 -24.62 14.15
N GLY A 398 -14.49 -25.20 13.62
CA GLY A 398 -13.14 -25.02 14.15
C GLY A 398 -12.56 -23.63 13.84
N GLY A 399 -11.79 -23.05 14.77
CA GLY A 399 -11.12 -21.76 14.57
C GLY A 399 -9.89 -21.85 13.65
N GLY A 400 -9.66 -20.85 12.81
CA GLY A 400 -8.47 -20.78 11.97
C GLY A 400 -7.21 -20.41 12.76
N SER A 401 -6.02 -20.83 12.32
CA SER A 401 -4.77 -20.48 13.02
C SER A 401 -4.40 -19.00 12.86
N GLY A 402 -3.59 -18.49 13.79
CA GLY A 402 -2.84 -17.25 13.56
C GLY A 402 -1.83 -17.40 12.42
N GLY A 403 -1.43 -16.26 11.85
CA GLY A 403 -0.50 -16.17 10.73
C GLY A 403 0.92 -15.85 11.16
N VAL A 404 1.67 -15.16 10.30
CA VAL A 404 3.07 -14.82 10.58
C VAL A 404 3.35 -13.37 10.25
N ILE A 405 4.09 -12.70 11.12
CA ILE A 405 4.60 -11.35 10.86
C ILE A 405 6.12 -11.37 10.90
N TYR A 406 6.73 -10.96 9.79
CA TYR A 406 8.17 -10.91 9.57
C TYR A 406 8.66 -9.46 9.67
N PHE A 407 9.75 -9.26 10.40
CA PHE A 407 10.48 -7.99 10.48
C PHE A 407 11.90 -8.20 9.98
N THR A 408 12.37 -7.33 9.08
CA THR A 408 13.76 -7.39 8.60
C THR A 408 14.77 -6.95 9.66
N GLY A 409 14.34 -6.07 10.57
CA GLY A 409 15.05 -5.73 11.80
C GLY A 409 14.52 -6.47 13.03
N SER A 410 14.83 -5.94 14.22
CA SER A 410 14.20 -6.37 15.48
C SER A 410 12.70 -6.07 15.45
N ALA A 411 11.89 -6.90 16.11
CA ALA A 411 10.48 -6.61 16.32
C ALA A 411 10.31 -5.21 16.96
N PRO A 412 9.53 -4.30 16.36
CA PRO A 412 9.33 -2.96 16.86
C PRO A 412 8.38 -2.96 18.08
N ALA A 413 8.44 -1.90 18.88
CA ALA A 413 7.54 -1.69 20.03
C ALA A 413 6.14 -1.20 19.58
N VAL A 414 5.46 -1.97 18.73
CA VAL A 414 4.10 -1.70 18.24
C VAL A 414 3.15 -2.80 18.73
N THR A 415 1.84 -2.57 18.63
CA THR A 415 0.87 -3.60 18.98
C THR A 415 0.87 -4.69 17.92
N ILE A 416 1.17 -5.93 18.31
CA ILE A 416 1.21 -7.08 17.41
C ILE A 416 0.22 -8.14 17.90
N SER A 417 -0.59 -8.67 16.99
CA SER A 417 -1.53 -9.76 17.26
C SER A 417 -1.41 -10.85 16.20
N VAL A 418 -1.12 -12.07 16.63
CA VAL A 418 -1.07 -13.27 15.78
C VAL A 418 -1.89 -14.40 16.38
N THR A 419 -3.05 -14.08 16.96
CA THR A 419 -3.86 -15.05 17.73
C THR A 419 -4.57 -16.03 16.82
N GLY A 420 -4.73 -17.26 17.27
CA GLY A 420 -5.67 -18.20 16.67
C GLY A 420 -7.11 -17.69 16.82
N GLY A 421 -7.95 -18.01 15.85
CA GLY A 421 -9.37 -17.75 15.91
C GLY A 421 -10.04 -18.67 16.94
N PRO A 422 -11.02 -18.17 17.70
CA PRO A 422 -11.78 -19.00 18.62
C PRO A 422 -12.60 -20.06 17.88
N ALA A 423 -12.91 -21.16 18.57
CA ALA A 423 -13.91 -22.13 18.12
C ALA A 423 -15.30 -21.48 18.03
N GLY A 424 -16.15 -22.03 17.18
CA GLY A 424 -17.59 -21.78 17.23
C GLY A 424 -18.20 -22.36 18.50
N LEU A 425 -19.33 -21.78 18.91
CA LEU A 425 -20.13 -22.23 20.05
C LEU A 425 -21.34 -23.05 19.56
N GLU A 426 -21.82 -23.96 20.40
CA GLU A 426 -23.09 -24.68 20.21
C GLU A 426 -24.18 -24.03 21.10
N TYR A 427 -25.37 -23.80 20.54
CA TYR A 427 -26.52 -23.20 21.22
C TYR A 427 -27.75 -24.13 21.18
N SER A 428 -28.69 -23.89 22.10
CA SER A 428 -30.00 -24.59 22.14
C SER A 428 -29.92 -26.12 22.20
N ARG A 429 -28.81 -26.65 22.70
CA ARG A 429 -28.51 -28.08 22.79
C ARG A 429 -29.55 -28.85 23.62
N ASP A 430 -30.07 -29.95 23.08
CA ASP A 430 -30.97 -30.85 23.79
C ASP A 430 -30.24 -31.66 24.88
N PRO A 431 -30.73 -31.67 26.14
CA PRO A 431 -30.13 -32.45 27.22
C PRO A 431 -30.10 -33.97 26.97
N GLY A 432 -30.92 -34.48 26.03
CA GLY A 432 -30.99 -35.89 25.66
C GLY A 432 -29.91 -36.34 24.68
N CYS A 433 -29.04 -35.46 24.19
CA CYS A 433 -27.93 -35.81 23.30
C CYS A 433 -26.77 -36.54 24.02
N ASN A 434 -25.88 -37.15 23.24
CA ASN A 434 -24.65 -37.75 23.76
C ASN A 434 -23.68 -36.67 24.28
N ALA A 435 -22.51 -37.08 24.79
CA ALA A 435 -21.48 -36.13 25.19
C ALA A 435 -21.04 -35.24 24.02
N THR A 436 -20.83 -33.94 24.29
CA THR A 436 -20.38 -32.97 23.29
C THR A 436 -19.01 -33.35 22.72
N ILE A 437 -18.86 -33.18 21.41
CA ILE A 437 -17.58 -33.29 20.71
C ILE A 437 -17.20 -31.86 20.28
N PRO A 438 -16.47 -31.12 21.12
CA PRO A 438 -16.32 -29.68 20.94
C PRO A 438 -15.40 -29.35 19.75
N ALA A 439 -15.74 -28.28 19.05
CA ALA A 439 -14.81 -27.63 18.14
C ALA A 439 -13.61 -27.05 18.92
N ALA A 440 -12.46 -26.93 18.24
CA ALA A 440 -11.25 -26.38 18.84
C ALA A 440 -10.90 -25.01 18.25
N ALA A 441 -10.25 -24.17 19.06
CA ALA A 441 -9.65 -22.93 18.58
C ALA A 441 -8.43 -23.22 17.70
N GLY A 442 -8.13 -22.29 16.80
CA GLY A 442 -6.87 -22.33 16.06
C GLY A 442 -5.69 -22.04 16.98
N SER A 443 -4.51 -22.54 16.61
CA SER A 443 -3.28 -22.22 17.32
C SER A 443 -2.79 -20.82 17.01
N ASN A 444 -2.16 -20.16 17.98
CA ASN A 444 -1.51 -18.86 17.76
C ASN A 444 -0.39 -18.99 16.72
N GLY A 445 -0.26 -17.95 15.90
CA GLY A 445 0.81 -17.76 14.94
C GLY A 445 2.11 -17.32 15.60
N THR A 446 3.00 -16.71 14.81
CA THR A 446 4.33 -16.32 15.29
C THR A 446 4.83 -15.02 14.67
N THR A 447 5.82 -14.42 15.31
CA THR A 447 6.57 -13.27 14.81
C THR A 447 8.02 -13.67 14.58
N ILE A 448 8.60 -13.25 13.45
CA ILE A 448 9.97 -13.57 13.07
C ILE A 448 10.74 -12.26 12.87
N SER A 449 11.79 -12.05 13.66
CA SER A 449 12.69 -10.89 13.53
C SER A 449 13.94 -11.24 12.72
N SER A 450 14.66 -10.22 12.27
CA SER A 450 15.89 -10.37 11.48
C SER A 450 15.67 -11.20 10.21
N TYR A 451 14.48 -11.07 9.63
CA TYR A 451 14.07 -11.82 8.45
C TYR A 451 14.84 -11.33 7.22
N VAL A 452 15.46 -12.25 6.48
CA VAL A 452 16.18 -11.92 5.25
C VAL A 452 15.25 -12.06 4.07
N ILE A 453 14.93 -10.93 3.44
CA ILE A 453 14.15 -10.91 2.20
C ILE A 453 14.91 -11.65 1.11
N ARG A 454 14.18 -12.52 0.41
CA ARG A 454 14.72 -13.23 -0.75
C ARG A 454 14.82 -12.27 -1.94
N GLN A 455 16.05 -11.89 -2.28
CA GLN A 455 16.39 -11.17 -3.50
C GLN A 455 17.77 -11.64 -3.97
N SER A 456 17.92 -11.88 -5.27
CA SER A 456 19.23 -12.14 -5.86
C SER A 456 20.05 -10.86 -6.03
N THR A 457 21.35 -10.98 -5.80
CA THR A 457 22.36 -9.96 -6.14
C THR A 457 23.19 -10.34 -7.35
N ASP A 458 23.02 -11.56 -7.88
CA ASP A 458 23.79 -12.06 -9.01
C ASP A 458 23.21 -11.52 -10.31
N SER A 459 23.96 -10.65 -10.98
CA SER A 459 23.51 -9.98 -12.20
C SER A 459 23.20 -10.97 -13.32
N ALA A 460 22.09 -10.76 -14.01
CA ALA A 460 21.70 -11.54 -15.17
C ALA A 460 22.41 -11.04 -16.44
N THR A 461 23.10 -11.94 -17.13
CA THR A 461 23.94 -11.60 -18.30
C THR A 461 23.15 -10.94 -19.43
N TYR A 462 21.88 -11.32 -19.61
CA TYR A 462 21.02 -10.79 -20.66
C TYR A 462 20.79 -9.27 -20.51
N CYS A 463 20.71 -8.79 -19.26
CA CYS A 463 20.54 -7.37 -18.96
C CYS A 463 21.81 -6.53 -19.11
N LEU A 464 22.97 -7.18 -19.14
CA LEU A 464 24.26 -6.55 -19.43
C LEU A 464 24.52 -6.45 -20.94
N SER A 465 23.83 -7.26 -21.75
CA SER A 465 23.93 -7.26 -23.22
C SER A 465 22.95 -6.34 -23.94
N ILE A 466 21.95 -5.81 -23.22
CA ILE A 466 21.06 -4.75 -23.74
C ILE A 466 21.74 -3.41 -23.44
N PRO A 467 21.83 -2.48 -24.41
CA PRO A 467 22.30 -1.13 -24.11
C PRO A 467 21.47 -0.57 -22.95
N LEU A 468 22.12 -0.31 -21.82
CA LEU A 468 21.43 0.09 -20.59
C LEU A 468 20.72 1.43 -20.83
N ALA A 469 19.38 1.46 -20.75
CA ALA A 469 18.57 2.66 -20.98
C ALA A 469 19.22 3.92 -20.37
N VAL A 470 19.12 5.05 -21.07
CA VAL A 470 19.81 6.29 -20.71
C VAL A 470 19.48 6.63 -19.27
N LYS A 471 20.48 6.64 -18.39
CA LYS A 471 20.26 6.92 -16.97
C LYS A 471 20.64 8.36 -16.70
N LEU A 472 19.66 9.15 -16.27
CA LEU A 472 19.88 10.53 -15.85
C LEU A 472 20.63 10.52 -14.50
N ILE A 473 21.90 10.96 -14.51
CA ILE A 473 22.72 11.08 -13.29
C ILE A 473 22.22 12.26 -12.46
N TYR A 474 22.00 13.41 -13.10
CA TYR A 474 21.35 14.55 -12.47
C TYR A 474 20.67 15.45 -13.50
N PHE A 475 19.68 16.20 -13.04
CA PHE A 475 19.17 17.41 -13.68
C PHE A 475 19.08 18.48 -12.60
N LYS A 476 19.74 19.62 -12.81
CA LYS A 476 19.84 20.74 -11.88
C LYS A 476 19.43 22.02 -12.61
N ALA A 477 18.74 22.89 -11.90
CA ALA A 477 18.51 24.26 -12.33
C ALA A 477 18.97 25.17 -11.18
N ALA A 478 19.79 26.16 -11.49
CA ALA A 478 20.32 27.09 -10.53
C ALA A 478 20.30 28.50 -11.11
N ARG A 479 19.97 29.48 -10.28
CA ARG A 479 20.03 30.89 -10.67
C ARG A 479 21.49 31.31 -10.82
N ASN A 480 21.77 32.06 -11.88
CA ASN A 480 23.05 32.71 -12.11
C ASN A 480 22.79 34.17 -12.53
N GLU A 481 22.94 35.10 -11.58
CA GLU A 481 22.63 36.52 -11.75
C GLU A 481 21.20 36.81 -12.24
N SER A 482 21.03 37.10 -13.54
CA SER A 482 19.75 37.39 -14.20
C SER A 482 19.17 36.23 -15.00
N ASN A 483 19.91 35.14 -15.17
CA ASN A 483 19.47 33.96 -15.92
C ASN A 483 19.37 32.72 -15.03
N ILE A 484 18.79 31.65 -15.58
CA ILE A 484 18.72 30.35 -14.92
C ILE A 484 19.56 29.35 -15.72
N GLN A 485 20.59 28.80 -15.09
CA GLN A 485 21.43 27.77 -15.68
C GLN A 485 20.86 26.39 -15.37
N LEU A 486 20.60 25.62 -16.43
CA LEU A 486 20.16 24.24 -16.37
C LEU A 486 21.28 23.31 -16.81
N ARG A 487 21.52 22.25 -16.03
CA ARG A 487 22.59 21.28 -16.29
C ARG A 487 22.07 19.87 -16.06
N TRP A 488 22.37 18.98 -16.98
CA TRP A 488 22.11 17.56 -16.80
C TRP A 488 23.31 16.71 -17.19
N ALA A 489 23.37 15.54 -16.58
CA ALA A 489 24.29 14.50 -16.98
C ALA A 489 23.56 13.17 -17.11
N VAL A 490 24.00 12.37 -18.08
CA VAL A 490 23.51 11.01 -18.29
C VAL A 490 24.67 10.03 -18.22
N SER A 491 24.38 8.79 -17.83
CA SER A 491 25.20 7.65 -18.17
C SER A 491 24.57 6.95 -19.37
N ASN A 492 25.42 6.48 -20.29
CA ASN A 492 25.05 5.87 -21.57
C ASN A 492 24.52 6.84 -22.65
N PRO A 493 25.25 7.92 -22.96
CA PRO A 493 24.85 8.89 -23.97
C PRO A 493 24.72 8.29 -25.38
N GLU A 494 25.36 7.15 -25.67
CA GLU A 494 25.28 6.42 -26.92
C GLU A 494 23.88 5.86 -27.23
N ILE A 495 22.99 5.79 -26.24
CA ILE A 495 21.61 5.30 -26.37
C ILE A 495 20.61 6.46 -26.46
N ALA A 496 21.01 7.64 -25.96
CA ALA A 496 20.20 8.84 -26.04
C ALA A 496 20.11 9.30 -27.51
N GLN A 497 18.94 9.80 -27.88
CA GLN A 497 18.69 10.43 -29.17
C GLN A 497 18.56 11.94 -29.00
N GLU A 498 17.75 12.38 -28.04
CA GLU A 498 17.41 13.79 -27.87
C GLU A 498 17.05 14.12 -26.41
N PHE A 499 17.42 15.32 -26.00
CA PHE A 499 17.01 15.94 -24.75
C PHE A 499 16.12 17.13 -25.05
N VAL A 500 14.88 17.13 -24.57
CA VAL A 500 13.94 18.24 -24.70
C VAL A 500 13.71 18.86 -23.33
N LEU A 501 14.20 20.08 -23.16
CA LEU A 501 13.97 20.89 -21.98
C LEU A 501 12.60 21.57 -22.11
N GLU A 502 11.76 21.39 -21.10
CA GLU A 502 10.42 21.97 -21.05
C GLU A 502 10.31 22.94 -19.87
N LYS A 503 9.63 24.06 -20.09
CA LYS A 503 9.29 25.06 -19.08
C LYS A 503 7.78 25.08 -18.89
N ASN A 504 7.32 25.25 -17.65
CA ASN A 504 5.89 25.45 -17.41
C ASN A 504 5.51 26.92 -17.65
N MET A 505 4.58 27.15 -18.58
CA MET A 505 3.99 28.45 -18.87
C MET A 505 2.48 28.36 -18.66
N ALA A 506 1.92 29.19 -17.76
CA ALA A 506 0.49 29.27 -17.48
C ALA A 506 -0.18 27.90 -17.23
N ASN A 507 0.43 27.04 -16.40
CA ASN A 507 0.00 25.68 -16.07
C ASN A 507 0.12 24.65 -17.22
N SER A 508 0.82 24.97 -18.30
CA SER A 508 1.10 24.04 -19.41
C SER A 508 2.60 23.87 -19.64
N TRP A 509 3.05 22.66 -20.01
CA TRP A 509 4.46 22.42 -20.33
C TRP A 509 4.71 22.68 -21.81
N SER A 510 5.64 23.58 -22.10
CA SER A 510 6.07 23.90 -23.47
C SER A 510 7.56 23.63 -23.65
N PRO A 511 8.01 23.10 -24.81
CA PRO A 511 9.43 23.00 -25.13
C PRO A 511 10.10 24.37 -25.09
N LEU A 512 11.19 24.47 -24.34
CA LEU A 512 12.05 25.66 -24.26
C LEU A 512 13.30 25.48 -25.12
N TYR A 513 13.86 24.27 -25.13
CA TYR A 513 15.09 23.95 -25.85
C TYR A 513 15.15 22.46 -26.18
N SER A 514 15.78 22.09 -27.29
CA SER A 514 16.12 20.70 -27.58
C SER A 514 17.58 20.56 -28.01
N ALA A 515 18.17 19.41 -27.67
CA ALA A 515 19.51 19.04 -28.07
C ALA A 515 19.57 17.59 -28.49
N LEU A 516 20.15 17.30 -29.65
CA LEU A 516 20.53 15.94 -30.00
C LEU A 516 21.60 15.44 -29.03
N ALA A 517 21.47 14.18 -28.64
CA ALA A 517 22.46 13.52 -27.82
C ALA A 517 23.67 13.12 -28.67
N ASP A 518 24.86 13.38 -28.14
CA ASP A 518 26.14 12.94 -28.69
C ASP A 518 26.61 11.72 -27.89
N SER A 519 26.94 10.64 -28.60
CA SER A 519 27.32 9.35 -28.01
C SER A 519 28.58 9.36 -27.14
N LEU A 520 29.37 10.43 -27.15
CA LEU A 520 30.57 10.58 -26.32
C LEU A 520 30.39 11.63 -25.21
N LYS A 521 29.27 12.37 -25.21
CA LYS A 521 29.04 13.50 -24.32
C LYS A 521 28.06 13.14 -23.22
N ASN A 522 28.56 13.12 -21.98
CA ASN A 522 27.76 12.82 -20.79
C ASN A 522 27.09 14.04 -20.15
N ASN A 523 27.58 15.26 -20.41
CA ASN A 523 27.16 16.48 -19.72
C ASN A 523 26.61 17.51 -20.71
N TYR A 524 25.51 18.14 -20.33
CA TYR A 524 24.82 19.13 -21.14
C TYR A 524 24.36 20.29 -20.27
N SER A 525 24.21 21.45 -20.89
CA SER A 525 23.75 22.65 -20.22
C SER A 525 22.97 23.54 -21.17
N TYR A 526 22.05 24.32 -20.60
CA TYR A 526 21.31 25.37 -21.27
C TYR A 526 21.11 26.53 -20.30
N THR A 527 21.05 27.76 -20.82
CA THR A 527 20.79 28.97 -20.04
C THR A 527 19.48 29.58 -20.49
N ASP A 528 18.53 29.73 -19.57
CA ASP A 528 17.32 30.52 -19.79
C ASP A 528 17.62 31.98 -19.46
N ASP A 529 17.84 32.80 -20.50
CA ASP A 529 18.18 34.23 -20.39
C ASP A 529 16.97 35.13 -20.07
N HIS A 530 15.75 34.59 -20.18
CA HIS A 530 14.52 35.34 -19.95
C HIS A 530 13.61 34.58 -18.95
N PRO A 531 14.09 34.32 -17.72
CA PRO A 531 13.27 33.68 -16.72
C PRO A 531 12.10 34.59 -16.32
N GLU A 532 10.95 34.00 -16.07
CA GLU A 532 9.77 34.73 -15.59
C GLU A 532 10.05 35.31 -14.21
N GLN A 533 9.36 36.40 -13.86
CA GLN A 533 9.41 36.92 -12.50
C GLN A 533 8.75 35.92 -11.54
N GLY A 534 9.43 35.61 -10.43
CA GLY A 534 8.93 34.61 -9.47
C GLY A 534 9.28 33.17 -9.86
N ILE A 535 8.36 32.23 -9.65
CA ILE A 535 8.65 30.80 -9.78
C ILE A 535 8.77 30.39 -11.25
N ASN A 536 9.90 29.77 -11.61
CA ASN A 536 10.11 29.09 -12.89
C ASN A 536 10.22 27.57 -12.64
N LEU A 537 9.48 26.76 -13.39
CA LEU A 537 9.49 25.31 -13.30
C LEU A 537 10.02 24.70 -14.60
N TYR A 538 10.96 23.77 -14.47
CA TYR A 538 11.63 23.10 -15.59
C TYR A 538 11.60 21.58 -15.43
N ARG A 539 11.50 20.85 -16.53
CA ARG A 539 11.75 19.41 -16.57
C ARG A 539 12.48 19.04 -17.85
N LEU A 540 13.15 17.89 -17.84
CA LEU A 540 13.86 17.35 -18.98
C LEU A 540 13.14 16.10 -19.47
N ARG A 541 12.77 16.06 -20.74
CA ARG A 541 12.31 14.86 -21.43
C ARG A 541 13.50 14.24 -22.16
N VAL A 542 13.85 13.02 -21.80
CA VAL A 542 14.95 12.26 -22.40
C VAL A 542 14.35 11.27 -23.38
N ILE A 543 14.73 11.34 -24.65
CA ILE A 543 14.29 10.46 -25.73
C ILE A 543 15.47 9.56 -26.13
N GLU A 544 15.24 8.26 -26.19
CA GLU A 544 16.20 7.26 -26.61
C GLU A 544 16.09 6.97 -28.11
N LYS A 545 17.13 6.36 -28.71
CA LYS A 545 17.16 6.01 -30.15
C LYS A 545 16.05 5.05 -30.62
N ASN A 546 15.38 4.39 -29.69
CA ASN A 546 14.21 3.53 -29.94
C ASN A 546 12.87 4.30 -29.81
N ASN A 547 12.90 5.64 -29.66
CA ASN A 547 11.78 6.55 -29.41
C ASN A 547 11.06 6.37 -28.05
N VAL A 548 11.58 5.56 -27.13
CA VAL A 548 11.14 5.53 -25.74
C VAL A 548 11.60 6.82 -25.06
N PHE A 549 10.78 7.37 -24.15
CA PHE A 549 11.16 8.56 -23.39
C PHE A 549 10.76 8.47 -21.92
N PHE A 550 11.45 9.24 -21.09
CA PHE A 550 11.10 9.46 -19.69
C PHE A 550 11.36 10.92 -19.29
N TYR A 551 10.80 11.36 -18.16
CA TYR A 551 10.98 12.71 -17.62
C TYR A 551 11.90 12.72 -16.41
N SER A 552 12.66 13.80 -16.26
CA SER A 552 13.34 14.13 -15.00
C SER A 552 12.37 14.64 -13.94
N PRO A 553 12.78 14.65 -12.66
CA PRO A 553 12.09 15.43 -11.64
C PRO A 553 12.03 16.90 -12.02
N VAL A 554 10.91 17.56 -11.70
CA VAL A 554 10.74 19.00 -11.90
C VAL A 554 11.73 19.78 -11.04
N ARG A 555 12.36 20.79 -11.63
CA ARG A 555 13.23 21.76 -10.94
C ARG A 555 12.57 23.12 -10.90
N GLN A 556 12.46 23.63 -9.68
CA GLN A 556 11.93 24.95 -9.40
C GLN A 556 13.09 25.90 -9.10
N VAL A 557 13.07 27.07 -9.72
CA VAL A 557 14.02 28.16 -9.45
C VAL A 557 13.25 29.49 -9.46
N ASN A 558 13.54 30.36 -8.49
CA ASN A 558 12.97 31.70 -8.47
C ASN A 558 13.76 32.63 -9.40
N GLY A 559 13.09 33.20 -10.40
CA GLY A 559 13.59 34.30 -11.24
C GLY A 559 13.69 35.61 -10.46
N ASN A 560 14.45 36.57 -10.99
CA ASN A 560 14.76 37.82 -10.30
C ASN A 560 13.49 38.56 -9.84
N GLN A 561 13.47 38.97 -8.57
CA GLN A 561 12.97 40.31 -8.25
C GLN A 561 14.08 41.30 -8.63
N LYS A 562 13.76 42.36 -9.37
CA LYS A 562 14.68 43.50 -9.51
C LYS A 562 15.11 43.94 -8.11
N ASN A 563 16.41 44.12 -7.92
CA ASN A 563 17.02 44.37 -6.62
C ASN A 563 16.73 45.83 -6.20
N ASP A 564 15.54 46.12 -5.65
CA ASP A 564 15.11 47.45 -5.20
C ASP A 564 15.76 47.84 -3.84
N ARG A 565 17.08 47.64 -3.69
CA ARG A 565 17.81 48.09 -2.51
C ARG A 565 18.18 49.56 -2.66
N PHE A 566 17.55 50.42 -1.86
CA PHE A 566 17.94 51.83 -1.69
C PHE A 566 18.61 52.07 -0.33
N VAL A 567 19.45 53.09 -0.21
CA VAL A 567 20.10 53.54 1.02
C VAL A 567 19.59 54.93 1.40
N LEU A 568 19.39 55.15 2.70
CA LEU A 568 19.02 56.44 3.28
C LEU A 568 20.23 56.99 4.04
N TYR A 569 20.68 58.20 3.72
CA TYR A 569 21.72 58.87 4.51
C TYR A 569 21.59 60.40 4.46
N PRO A 570 21.99 61.12 5.52
CA PRO A 570 22.25 60.57 6.85
C PRO A 570 20.94 60.05 7.47
N ASN A 571 21.06 59.11 8.40
CA ASN A 571 19.93 58.63 9.21
C ASN A 571 20.47 58.26 10.61
N PRO A 572 20.22 59.06 11.66
CA PRO A 572 19.25 60.16 11.73
C PRO A 572 19.56 61.36 10.82
N ALA A 573 18.50 62.00 10.30
CA ALA A 573 18.54 63.19 9.45
C ALA A 573 17.98 64.42 10.19
N SER A 574 18.42 65.63 9.83
CA SER A 574 17.90 66.89 10.39
C SER A 574 17.07 67.66 9.36
N GLU A 575 17.72 68.21 8.34
CA GLU A 575 17.10 69.08 7.33
C GLU A 575 16.75 68.34 6.03
N GLN A 576 17.53 67.31 5.67
CA GLN A 576 17.31 66.52 4.46
C GLN A 576 17.84 65.09 4.61
N VAL A 577 17.28 64.17 3.83
CA VAL A 577 17.81 62.81 3.64
C VAL A 577 18.01 62.51 2.16
N PHE A 578 19.14 61.87 1.84
CA PHE A 578 19.44 61.37 0.51
C PHE A 578 19.03 59.90 0.37
N ILE A 579 18.39 59.62 -0.76
CA ILE A 579 17.95 58.29 -1.17
C ILE A 579 18.81 57.90 -2.37
N THR A 580 19.71 56.93 -2.19
CA THR A 580 20.52 56.40 -3.29
C THR A 580 20.10 54.97 -3.63
N GLY A 581 19.93 54.69 -4.92
CA GLY A 581 19.44 53.41 -5.41
C GLY A 581 19.36 53.38 -6.93
N ASN A 582 19.25 52.18 -7.51
CA ASN A 582 19.09 52.01 -8.95
C ASN A 582 17.59 51.95 -9.31
N PHE A 583 17.02 53.09 -9.67
CA PHE A 583 15.60 53.24 -9.98
C PHE A 583 15.37 53.23 -11.49
N SER A 584 15.32 52.04 -12.08
CA SER A 584 15.25 51.82 -13.55
C SER A 584 13.88 52.12 -14.21
N SER A 585 12.90 52.65 -13.47
CA SER A 585 11.55 53.00 -13.96
C SER A 585 10.95 54.16 -13.16
N LEU A 586 9.79 54.69 -13.60
CA LEU A 586 9.00 55.65 -12.82
C LEU A 586 8.76 55.08 -11.41
N THR A 587 9.34 55.70 -10.40
CA THR A 587 9.36 55.19 -9.02
C THR A 587 8.65 56.17 -8.11
N GLU A 588 7.71 55.67 -7.30
CA GLU A 588 7.00 56.46 -6.30
C GLU A 588 7.62 56.24 -4.92
N ILE A 589 7.99 57.36 -4.28
CA ILE A 589 8.54 57.40 -2.93
C ILE A 589 7.47 57.98 -2.02
N LYS A 590 7.20 57.33 -0.89
CA LYS A 590 6.23 57.76 0.13
C LYS A 590 6.90 57.79 1.49
N LEU A 591 6.56 58.80 2.30
CA LEU A 591 6.97 58.91 3.69
C LEU A 591 5.73 58.86 4.57
N PHE A 592 5.72 57.96 5.54
CA PHE A 592 4.64 57.76 6.49
C PHE A 592 5.10 58.15 7.90
N ASP A 593 4.18 58.69 8.69
CA ASP A 593 4.35 58.72 10.15
C ASP A 593 4.02 57.35 10.77
N LEU A 594 4.23 57.20 12.09
CA LEU A 594 3.92 55.95 12.81
C LEU A 594 2.43 55.59 12.85
N SER A 595 1.53 56.51 12.48
CA SER A 595 0.10 56.21 12.34
C SER A 595 -0.26 55.62 10.98
N GLY A 596 0.71 55.51 10.07
CA GLY A 596 0.51 55.06 8.69
C GLY A 596 -0.04 56.15 7.77
N THR A 597 -0.04 57.42 8.21
CA THR A 597 -0.50 58.54 7.39
C THR A 597 0.62 59.02 6.47
N ILE A 598 0.34 59.21 5.18
CA ILE A 598 1.32 59.75 4.22
C ILE A 598 1.56 61.23 4.54
N ARG A 599 2.81 61.55 4.87
CA ARG A 599 3.29 62.92 5.14
C ARG A 599 4.04 63.53 3.96
N TRP A 600 4.56 62.69 3.07
CA TRP A 600 5.21 63.12 1.84
C TRP A 600 5.11 62.05 0.75
N HIS A 601 5.07 62.48 -0.51
CA HIS A 601 5.27 61.57 -1.62
C HIS A 601 5.81 62.28 -2.86
N LYS A 602 6.57 61.55 -3.68
CA LYS A 602 7.13 62.07 -4.93
C LYS A 602 7.31 60.95 -5.94
N LYS A 603 7.07 61.23 -7.22
CA LYS A 603 7.42 60.35 -8.32
C LYS A 603 8.72 60.83 -8.96
N ILE A 604 9.64 59.90 -9.21
CA ILE A 604 10.93 60.18 -9.87
C ILE A 604 11.05 59.35 -11.15
N VAL A 605 11.66 59.93 -12.19
CA VAL A 605 11.97 59.25 -13.46
C VAL A 605 13.49 59.27 -13.61
N ASN A 606 14.09 58.09 -13.65
CA ASN A 606 15.48 57.81 -14.06
C ASN A 606 16.50 58.91 -13.64
N SER A 607 16.68 59.09 -12.33
CA SER A 607 17.71 59.96 -11.79
C SER A 607 19.00 59.16 -11.56
N ASN A 608 20.13 59.67 -12.04
CA ASN A 608 21.47 59.14 -11.73
C ASN A 608 21.68 59.09 -10.20
N GLY A 609 21.37 57.93 -9.60
CA GLY A 609 21.91 57.44 -8.34
C GLY A 609 21.50 58.13 -7.03
N SER A 610 20.84 59.31 -7.01
CA SER A 610 20.46 59.99 -5.76
C SER A 610 19.25 60.93 -5.88
N THR A 611 18.37 60.95 -4.88
CA THR A 611 17.29 61.94 -4.68
C THR A 611 17.32 62.46 -3.26
N ALA A 612 17.24 63.78 -3.08
CA ALA A 612 17.10 64.41 -1.77
C ALA A 612 15.61 64.62 -1.41
N VAL A 613 15.29 64.39 -0.13
CA VAL A 613 14.00 64.72 0.48
C VAL A 613 14.24 65.81 1.53
N ASP A 614 13.55 66.94 1.36
CA ASP A 614 13.53 68.02 2.33
C ASP A 614 12.65 67.64 3.54
N LEU A 615 13.24 67.70 4.72
CA LEU A 615 12.65 67.34 6.01
C LEU A 615 12.40 68.56 6.91
N SER A 616 12.66 69.78 6.42
CA SER A 616 12.53 71.03 7.19
C SER A 616 11.14 71.23 7.82
N SER A 617 10.09 70.77 7.14
CA SER A 617 8.69 70.85 7.59
C SER A 617 8.23 69.69 8.51
N PHE A 618 9.10 68.71 8.78
CA PHE A 618 8.76 67.53 9.58
C PHE A 618 9.14 67.72 11.05
N GLU A 619 8.36 67.14 11.96
CA GLU A 619 8.69 67.12 13.39
C GLU A 619 9.73 66.04 13.69
N SER A 620 10.55 66.23 14.74
CA SER A 620 11.48 65.21 15.22
C SER A 620 10.71 63.93 15.59
N GLY A 621 11.13 62.79 15.08
CA GLY A 621 10.39 61.54 15.22
C GLY A 621 10.88 60.43 14.31
N VAL A 622 10.21 59.27 14.38
CA VAL A 622 10.47 58.13 13.51
C VAL A 622 9.41 58.08 12.40
N TYR A 623 9.87 57.89 11.17
CA TYR A 623 9.05 57.81 9.97
C TYR A 623 9.40 56.55 9.18
N GLU A 624 8.48 56.10 8.34
CA GLU A 624 8.69 54.98 7.43
C GLU A 624 8.74 55.49 5.98
N LEU A 625 9.87 55.27 5.30
CA LEU A 625 10.04 55.64 3.91
C LEU A 625 9.87 54.39 3.04
N GLN A 626 8.86 54.42 2.16
CA GLN A 626 8.53 53.34 1.25
C GLN A 626 8.92 53.70 -0.18
N ILE A 627 9.60 52.77 -0.84
CA ILE A 627 9.84 52.78 -2.29
C ILE A 627 9.45 51.40 -2.82
N ASN A 628 8.48 51.35 -3.73
CA ASN A 628 7.87 50.10 -4.20
C ASN A 628 7.40 49.24 -3.01
N ASN A 629 7.92 48.01 -2.87
CA ASN A 629 7.59 47.08 -1.78
C ASN A 629 8.60 47.11 -0.62
N VAL A 630 9.56 48.05 -0.61
CA VAL A 630 10.62 48.13 0.40
C VAL A 630 10.37 49.33 1.31
N ILE A 631 10.35 49.09 2.63
CA ILE A 631 10.18 50.11 3.66
C ILE A 631 11.49 50.23 4.46
N LYS A 632 11.94 51.47 4.72
CA LYS A 632 13.06 51.77 5.61
C LYS A 632 12.67 52.80 6.66
N ARG A 633 13.13 52.57 7.89
CA ARG A 633 13.00 53.51 8.99
C ARG A 633 13.86 54.75 8.75
N LEU A 634 13.28 55.93 8.82
CA LEU A 634 13.94 57.24 8.85
C LEU A 634 13.76 57.86 10.23
N VAL A 635 14.83 58.34 10.84
CA VAL A 635 14.79 59.07 12.11
C VAL A 635 15.08 60.54 11.82
N ILE A 636 14.18 61.43 12.21
CA ILE A 636 14.35 62.88 12.09
C ILE A 636 14.69 63.45 13.47
N ARG A 637 15.81 64.19 13.56
CA ARG A 637 16.27 64.83 14.79
C ARG A 637 16.72 66.26 14.47
N LYS A 638 15.89 67.23 14.83
CA LYS A 638 16.21 68.67 14.77
C LYS A 638 17.08 69.12 15.93
#